data_AF-A0A9J7BU27-F1
#
_entry.id   AF-A0A9J7BU27-F1
#
_cell.length_a   1.000
_cell.length_b   1.000
_cell.length_c   1.000
_cell.angle_alpha   90.00
_cell.angle_beta   90.00
_cell.angle_gamma   90.00
#
_symmetry.space_group_name_H-M   'P 1'
#
loop_
_entity.id
_entity.type
_entity.pdbx_description
1 polymer ?
#
loop_
_entity_poly.entity_id
_entity_poly.type
_entity_poly.pdbx_seq_one_letter_code
_entity_poly.pdbx_strand_id
1 'polypeptide(L)'
;MKTRLLLLPALFLFVICDSSAQSLNDLAAVAHRGSTSYQVAAARAVDVSSYGARCDGRTDDSDAFARAEAAAGANGKVYVRSGTCIAKFTINTPGQWWEINAPAVVKQPDRVVAYTVTITADHVTMNGTGTIDGNSQNADSSNCRFSCGAILIRNAAYVSIIGLTVQNSLAYNIFAADTPYLAIQKSHGYNAGFHSFRLQITHPPSDGSDSIKGVKITNNLVDTTGNPCPNKDSFQVIGYYDAAHQITYYYDGLVFSNNTSVLKPASPTVSCPSGSGRPAVDNVANRGDLGDRVEFGYLRNSTISNNKTKNGRLGLSVNGSVGVSMSGNTATGISETCFEEVGNTDAVWTDNSCSDGTGKAFGGGLWLPTGAGSKNVMVGGLTGTNMSGGGVGLYYATNPTFSGLNLEAPANASPGKQACVFLAWTTGAKISNLTCNGVAASVSRGVSLYNSLNASITESHFSSLLSAVSIKADDRGPGGMPHAAMIPSINGSLPANTTYYARVVALCPSGSTVGAEGHGTTSKAGNTNSIDWAWAPVACATSYQLWVGRTPGGENSYFTATNHTFMQTVESGKPGAMPTSSPTSTAIGNVNLSTNRVNGVKSMVSSDYARGAVGGSGIAVRNTVNEQTGSRIADVPDYTRSAPRQ
;
A
#
# COMPACT_ATOMS: atom_id res chain seq x y z
N MET A 1 83.21 25.02 -0.75
CA MET A 1 82.08 24.26 -0.19
C MET A 1 80.97 24.22 -1.24
N LYS A 2 80.71 23.05 -1.85
CA LYS A 2 79.65 22.84 -2.85
C LYS A 2 78.57 21.97 -2.20
N THR A 3 77.43 22.57 -1.89
CA THR A 3 76.26 21.86 -1.34
C THR A 3 75.36 21.44 -2.50
N ARG A 4 75.16 20.12 -2.66
CA ARG A 4 74.24 19.54 -3.64
C ARG A 4 72.82 19.58 -3.06
N LEU A 5 71.91 20.18 -3.81
CA LEU A 5 70.46 20.15 -3.57
C LEU A 5 69.93 18.80 -4.10
N LEU A 6 69.46 17.92 -3.22
CA LEU A 6 68.77 16.69 -3.60
C LEU A 6 67.28 17.03 -3.87
N LEU A 7 66.85 16.81 -5.10
CA LEU A 7 65.44 16.76 -5.49
C LEU A 7 64.89 15.36 -5.18
N LEU A 8 63.92 15.26 -4.27
CA LEU A 8 63.06 14.09 -4.11
C LEU A 8 61.79 14.28 -4.95
N PRO A 9 61.32 13.26 -5.69
CA PRO A 9 60.07 13.36 -6.44
C PRO A 9 58.87 13.29 -5.50
N ALA A 10 57.97 14.26 -5.61
CA ALA A 10 56.68 14.26 -4.91
C ALA A 10 55.80 13.12 -5.45
N LEU A 11 55.57 12.10 -4.61
CA LEU A 11 54.59 11.06 -4.85
C LEU A 11 53.19 11.63 -4.61
N PHE A 12 52.50 12.04 -5.67
CA PHE A 12 51.10 12.46 -5.59
C PHE A 12 50.21 11.23 -5.38
N LEU A 13 49.79 11.00 -4.13
CA LEU A 13 48.77 10.03 -3.77
C LEU A 13 47.39 10.65 -4.06
N PHE A 14 46.77 10.28 -5.18
CA PHE A 14 45.35 10.57 -5.43
C PHE A 14 44.50 9.64 -4.54
N VAL A 15 44.04 10.14 -3.40
CA VAL A 15 42.96 9.50 -2.63
C VAL A 15 41.64 9.95 -3.26
N ILE A 16 40.94 9.02 -3.93
CA ILE A 16 39.56 9.23 -4.36
C ILE A 16 38.70 9.07 -3.10
N CYS A 17 38.28 10.18 -2.50
CA CYS A 17 37.34 10.16 -1.39
C CYS A 17 35.93 9.83 -1.91
N ASP A 18 35.40 8.69 -1.46
CA ASP A 18 33.96 8.45 -1.44
C ASP A 18 33.35 9.33 -0.33
N SER A 19 32.25 10.03 -0.63
CA SER A 19 31.66 11.09 0.20
C SER A 19 30.87 10.60 1.41
N SER A 20 31.08 9.36 1.84
CA SER A 20 30.34 8.70 2.93
C SER A 20 31.11 8.54 4.25
N ALA A 21 32.37 8.96 4.34
CA ALA A 21 33.14 8.87 5.59
C ALA A 21 32.70 9.92 6.62
N GLN A 22 32.04 9.47 7.70
CA GLN A 22 31.74 10.28 8.86
C GLN A 22 33.03 10.61 9.64
N SER A 23 33.33 11.91 9.73
CA SER A 23 34.36 12.55 10.56
C SER A 23 35.83 12.37 10.15
N LEU A 24 36.51 13.50 9.96
CA LEU A 24 37.96 13.62 9.78
C LEU A 24 38.79 13.08 10.96
N ASN A 25 38.16 12.81 12.11
CA ASN A 25 38.83 12.34 13.31
C ASN A 25 39.22 10.86 13.25
N ASP A 26 38.51 10.03 12.45
CA ASP A 26 38.89 8.63 12.26
C ASP A 26 40.10 8.46 11.34
N LEU A 27 40.35 9.41 10.42
CA LEU A 27 41.54 9.41 9.57
C LEU A 27 42.83 9.68 10.36
N ALA A 28 42.77 10.51 11.41
CA ALA A 28 43.93 10.83 12.23
C ALA A 28 44.35 9.66 13.15
N ALA A 29 43.40 8.81 13.57
CA ALA A 29 43.68 7.64 14.38
C ALA A 29 44.35 6.49 13.57
N VAL A 30 44.09 6.42 12.26
CA VAL A 30 44.73 5.45 11.36
C VAL A 30 46.15 5.87 11.00
N ALA A 31 46.45 7.17 10.93
CA ALA A 31 47.77 7.68 10.56
C ALA A 31 48.87 7.48 11.64
N HIS A 32 48.50 7.21 12.90
CA HIS A 32 49.48 7.14 14.00
C HIS A 32 49.90 5.72 14.42
N ARG A 33 49.31 4.66 13.86
CA ARG A 33 49.81 3.29 13.99
C ARG A 33 50.66 2.97 12.77
N GLY A 34 51.92 2.58 13.01
CA GLY A 34 52.96 2.41 12.00
C GLY A 34 52.48 1.80 10.68
N SER A 35 52.84 2.47 9.60
CA SER A 35 52.57 2.11 8.20
C SER A 35 53.00 0.67 7.88
N THR A 36 52.11 -0.28 8.11
CA THR A 36 52.03 -1.47 7.27
C THR A 36 51.42 -1.00 5.96
N SER A 37 52.22 -0.93 4.90
CA SER A 37 51.75 -0.73 3.55
C SER A 37 50.63 -1.74 3.26
N TYR A 38 49.37 -1.30 3.29
CA TYR A 38 48.23 -2.06 2.83
C TYR A 38 48.39 -2.14 1.31
N GLN A 39 49.13 -3.14 0.85
CA GLN A 39 49.16 -3.52 -0.56
C GLN A 39 47.75 -4.03 -0.85
N VAL A 40 46.87 -3.13 -1.32
CA VAL A 40 45.61 -3.52 -1.93
C VAL A 40 46.01 -4.34 -3.15
N ALA A 41 46.02 -5.67 -2.99
CA ALA A 41 46.30 -6.58 -4.10
C ALA A 41 45.39 -6.17 -5.26
N ALA A 42 45.99 -5.85 -6.40
CA ALA A 42 45.24 -5.37 -7.55
C ALA A 42 44.09 -6.33 -7.82
N ALA A 43 42.86 -5.79 -7.93
CA ALA A 43 41.66 -6.57 -8.17
C ALA A 43 41.89 -7.51 -9.37
N ARG A 44 41.83 -8.82 -9.12
CA ARG A 44 42.13 -9.82 -10.14
C ARG A 44 40.95 -9.94 -11.08
N ALA A 45 41.16 -9.58 -12.35
CA ALA A 45 40.17 -9.79 -13.41
C ALA A 45 40.35 -11.18 -14.03
N VAL A 46 39.26 -11.94 -14.13
CA VAL A 46 39.24 -13.28 -14.71
C VAL A 46 38.09 -13.43 -15.68
N ASP A 47 38.31 -14.17 -16.77
CA ASP A 47 37.29 -14.51 -17.75
C ASP A 47 36.85 -15.97 -17.52
N VAL A 48 35.54 -16.23 -17.44
CA VAL A 48 34.96 -17.58 -17.17
C VAL A 48 35.48 -18.68 -18.10
N SER A 49 35.79 -18.29 -19.32
CA SER A 49 36.34 -19.13 -20.37
C SER A 49 37.81 -19.54 -20.19
N SER A 50 38.62 -18.74 -19.48
CA SER A 50 39.98 -19.13 -19.06
C SER A 50 39.92 -20.33 -18.12
N TYR A 51 38.73 -20.65 -17.59
CA TYR A 51 38.43 -21.80 -16.75
C TYR A 51 37.55 -22.83 -17.46
N GLY A 52 37.44 -22.76 -18.80
CA GLY A 52 36.82 -23.78 -19.65
C GLY A 52 35.37 -23.52 -20.06
N ALA A 53 34.77 -22.38 -19.71
CA ALA A 53 33.44 -22.04 -20.19
C ALA A 53 33.43 -21.89 -21.71
N ARG A 54 32.50 -22.56 -22.38
CA ARG A 54 32.37 -22.57 -23.85
C ARG A 54 31.37 -21.54 -24.35
N CYS A 55 30.31 -21.30 -23.60
CA CYS A 55 29.25 -20.35 -23.96
C CYS A 55 28.65 -20.59 -25.36
N ASP A 56 28.49 -21.87 -25.71
CA ASP A 56 28.00 -22.36 -27.01
C ASP A 56 26.48 -22.65 -27.03
N GLY A 57 25.78 -22.35 -25.94
CA GLY A 57 24.35 -22.61 -25.75
C GLY A 57 23.99 -24.09 -25.58
N ARG A 58 24.98 -24.95 -25.32
CA ARG A 58 24.79 -26.41 -25.20
C ARG A 58 25.55 -27.02 -24.02
N THR A 59 26.78 -26.57 -23.79
CA THR A 59 27.66 -27.07 -22.73
C THR A 59 27.25 -26.46 -21.40
N ASP A 60 27.11 -27.30 -20.36
CA ASP A 60 26.96 -26.82 -18.98
C ASP A 60 28.31 -26.27 -18.48
N ASP A 61 28.39 -24.95 -18.39
CA ASP A 61 29.55 -24.16 -18.00
C ASP A 61 29.60 -23.89 -16.48
N SER A 62 28.72 -24.50 -15.66
CA SER A 62 28.60 -24.24 -14.21
C SER A 62 29.94 -24.39 -13.47
N ASP A 63 30.69 -25.45 -13.74
CA ASP A 63 32.00 -25.69 -13.11
C ASP A 63 33.05 -24.64 -13.49
N ALA A 64 32.98 -24.12 -14.72
CA ALA A 64 33.88 -23.06 -15.18
C ALA A 64 33.58 -21.73 -14.49
N PHE A 65 32.30 -21.41 -14.28
CA PHE A 65 31.87 -20.27 -13.49
C PHE A 65 32.34 -20.37 -12.03
N ALA A 66 32.20 -21.54 -11.39
CA ALA A 66 32.67 -21.76 -10.03
C ALA A 66 34.20 -21.59 -9.89
N ARG A 67 34.98 -22.09 -10.86
CA ARG A 67 36.43 -21.90 -10.87
C ARG A 67 36.84 -20.44 -11.10
N ALA A 68 36.12 -19.72 -11.96
CA ALA A 68 36.37 -18.31 -12.21
C ALA A 68 36.05 -17.45 -10.97
N GLU A 69 34.92 -17.72 -10.30
CA GLU A 69 34.54 -17.09 -9.03
C GLU A 69 35.67 -17.26 -7.99
N ALA A 70 36.11 -18.49 -7.76
CA ALA A 70 37.17 -18.78 -6.78
C ALA A 70 38.50 -18.12 -7.16
N ALA A 71 38.82 -18.08 -8.46
CA ALA A 71 40.07 -17.50 -8.94
C ALA A 71 40.09 -15.97 -8.89
N ALA A 72 38.95 -15.31 -9.07
CA ALA A 72 38.82 -13.86 -8.87
C ALA A 72 39.12 -13.48 -7.41
N GLY A 73 38.61 -14.28 -6.46
CA GLY A 73 38.77 -14.02 -5.04
C GLY A 73 38.05 -12.77 -4.56
N ALA A 74 38.33 -12.34 -3.32
CA ALA A 74 37.71 -11.17 -2.71
C ALA A 74 38.10 -9.89 -3.47
N ASN A 75 37.12 -9.02 -3.71
CA ASN A 75 37.26 -7.82 -4.54
C ASN A 75 37.72 -8.09 -5.99
N GLY A 76 37.67 -9.35 -6.43
CA GLY A 76 38.00 -9.76 -7.78
C GLY A 76 36.90 -9.42 -8.78
N LYS A 77 37.26 -9.44 -10.06
CA LYS A 77 36.35 -9.16 -11.17
C LYS A 77 36.20 -10.39 -12.06
N VAL A 78 34.98 -10.84 -12.31
CA VAL A 78 34.67 -11.95 -13.23
C VAL A 78 34.00 -11.39 -14.49
N TYR A 79 34.45 -11.81 -15.66
CA TYR A 79 33.93 -11.38 -16.96
C TYR A 79 33.26 -12.56 -17.68
N VAL A 80 32.06 -12.32 -18.22
CA VAL A 80 31.35 -13.29 -19.07
C VAL A 80 31.41 -12.80 -20.51
N ARG A 81 32.00 -13.62 -21.39
CA ARG A 81 32.13 -13.31 -22.82
C ARG A 81 30.78 -13.28 -23.52
N SER A 82 30.75 -12.66 -24.70
CA SER A 82 29.71 -12.88 -25.70
C SER A 82 29.48 -14.38 -25.97
N GLY A 83 28.22 -14.80 -26.01
CA GLY A 83 27.81 -16.19 -26.19
C GLY A 83 26.64 -16.55 -25.28
N THR A 84 26.18 -17.80 -25.34
CA THR A 84 25.16 -18.31 -24.40
C THR A 84 25.81 -19.36 -23.51
N CYS A 85 26.10 -19.01 -22.26
CA CYS A 85 26.64 -19.95 -21.28
C CYS A 85 25.47 -20.62 -20.55
N ILE A 86 25.35 -21.94 -20.65
CA ILE A 86 24.41 -22.68 -19.81
C ILE A 86 25.07 -22.86 -18.45
N ALA A 87 24.63 -22.18 -17.41
CA ALA A 87 25.28 -22.25 -16.11
C ALA A 87 24.33 -21.98 -14.95
N LYS A 88 24.63 -22.60 -13.81
CA LYS A 88 24.17 -22.18 -12.49
C LYS A 88 25.39 -21.93 -11.60
N PHE A 89 25.42 -20.86 -10.84
CA PHE A 89 26.57 -20.57 -9.97
C PHE A 89 26.18 -19.76 -8.74
N THR A 90 27.07 -19.79 -7.75
CA THR A 90 26.93 -19.04 -6.50
C THR A 90 28.06 -18.03 -6.39
N ILE A 91 27.74 -16.79 -6.00
CA ILE A 91 28.68 -15.75 -5.63
C ILE A 91 28.70 -15.70 -4.10
N ASN A 92 29.72 -16.29 -3.49
CA ASN A 92 29.90 -16.38 -2.03
C ASN A 92 31.21 -15.72 -1.56
N THR A 93 31.94 -15.06 -2.46
CA THR A 93 33.12 -14.28 -2.13
C THR A 93 32.80 -12.77 -2.07
N PRO A 94 33.06 -12.08 -0.94
CA PRO A 94 32.73 -10.66 -0.77
C PRO A 94 33.45 -9.71 -1.73
N GLY A 95 32.79 -8.60 -2.06
CA GLY A 95 33.35 -7.52 -2.87
C GLY A 95 33.47 -7.82 -4.37
N GLN A 96 32.98 -8.98 -4.83
CA GLN A 96 33.16 -9.37 -6.22
C GLN A 96 32.36 -8.53 -7.20
N TRP A 97 32.99 -8.26 -8.35
CA TRP A 97 32.40 -7.57 -9.48
C TRP A 97 32.20 -8.52 -10.68
N TRP A 98 30.97 -8.72 -11.10
CA TRP A 98 30.62 -9.56 -12.24
C TRP A 98 30.20 -8.69 -13.42
N GLU A 99 30.87 -8.85 -14.56
CA GLU A 99 30.57 -8.13 -15.79
C GLU A 99 29.98 -9.05 -16.85
N ILE A 100 28.70 -8.83 -17.16
CA ILE A 100 27.92 -9.62 -18.13
C ILE A 100 27.41 -8.66 -19.19
N ASN A 101 28.18 -8.47 -20.25
CA ASN A 101 27.87 -7.50 -21.30
C ASN A 101 27.20 -8.13 -22.50
N ALA A 102 26.27 -7.41 -23.13
CA ALA A 102 25.65 -7.88 -24.36
C ALA A 102 26.71 -8.20 -25.44
N PRO A 103 26.51 -9.27 -26.23
CA PRO A 103 25.33 -10.13 -26.28
C PRO A 103 25.44 -11.40 -25.39
N ALA A 104 26.19 -11.36 -24.27
CA ALA A 104 26.28 -12.50 -23.36
C ALA A 104 24.91 -12.86 -22.74
N VAL A 105 24.61 -14.16 -22.71
CA VAL A 105 23.45 -14.75 -22.05
C VAL A 105 23.93 -15.84 -21.09
N VAL A 106 23.61 -15.71 -19.80
CA VAL A 106 23.75 -16.79 -18.83
C VAL A 106 22.39 -17.44 -18.67
N LYS A 107 22.25 -18.68 -19.11
CA LYS A 107 20.99 -19.41 -19.14
C LYS A 107 21.01 -20.56 -18.13
N GLN A 108 19.95 -20.71 -17.36
CA GLN A 108 19.80 -21.84 -16.44
C GLN A 108 19.82 -23.19 -17.18
N PRO A 109 20.48 -24.24 -16.65
CA PRO A 109 20.43 -25.57 -17.27
C PRO A 109 19.02 -26.15 -17.34
N ASP A 110 18.76 -26.96 -18.37
CA ASP A 110 17.46 -27.59 -18.59
C ASP A 110 17.08 -28.52 -17.43
N ARG A 111 15.78 -28.59 -17.10
CA ARG A 111 15.20 -29.46 -16.05
C ARG A 111 15.80 -29.25 -14.66
N VAL A 112 16.43 -28.12 -14.39
CA VAL A 112 16.94 -27.75 -13.06
C VAL A 112 15.91 -26.90 -12.33
N VAL A 113 15.61 -27.26 -11.07
CA VAL A 113 14.83 -26.44 -10.13
C VAL A 113 15.78 -25.68 -9.20
N ALA A 114 16.37 -24.61 -9.72
CA ALA A 114 17.30 -23.77 -8.97
C ALA A 114 17.21 -22.32 -9.47
N TYR A 115 17.99 -21.43 -8.84
CA TYR A 115 18.26 -20.11 -9.39
C TYR A 115 19.45 -20.19 -10.36
N THR A 116 19.43 -19.39 -11.42
CA THR A 116 20.60 -19.25 -12.33
C THR A 116 21.81 -18.70 -11.58
N VAL A 117 21.58 -17.67 -10.75
CA VAL A 117 22.61 -17.02 -9.93
C VAL A 117 22.13 -16.98 -8.48
N THR A 118 22.98 -17.39 -7.55
CA THR A 118 22.74 -17.25 -6.11
C THR A 118 23.83 -16.36 -5.49
N ILE A 119 23.44 -15.28 -4.83
CA ILE A 119 24.34 -14.33 -4.16
C ILE A 119 24.18 -14.49 -2.65
N THR A 120 25.28 -14.79 -1.97
CA THR A 120 25.33 -15.01 -0.52
C THR A 120 26.42 -14.22 0.18
N ALA A 121 27.14 -13.37 -0.56
CA ALA A 121 28.22 -12.54 -0.03
C ALA A 121 27.90 -11.05 -0.15
N ASP A 122 28.45 -10.28 0.78
CA ASP A 122 28.29 -8.84 0.81
C ASP A 122 29.09 -8.14 -0.29
N HIS A 123 28.68 -6.90 -0.61
CA HIS A 123 29.38 -6.01 -1.54
C HIS A 123 29.54 -6.60 -2.96
N VAL A 124 28.61 -7.47 -3.37
CA VAL A 124 28.61 -8.04 -4.73
C VAL A 124 27.98 -7.07 -5.71
N THR A 125 28.66 -6.81 -6.82
CA THR A 125 28.09 -6.06 -7.95
C THR A 125 27.99 -6.95 -9.17
N MET A 126 26.79 -7.07 -9.75
CA MET A 126 26.59 -7.57 -11.11
C MET A 126 26.25 -6.41 -12.03
N ASN A 127 27.08 -6.18 -13.03
CA ASN A 127 26.96 -5.06 -13.97
C ASN A 127 27.05 -5.55 -15.41
N GLY A 128 26.36 -4.86 -16.30
CA GLY A 128 26.50 -5.04 -17.75
C GLY A 128 25.16 -5.01 -18.45
N THR A 129 25.16 -5.18 -19.76
CA THR A 129 23.95 -5.12 -20.61
C THR A 129 23.47 -6.49 -21.10
N GLY A 130 24.11 -7.57 -20.63
CA GLY A 130 23.77 -8.94 -20.99
C GLY A 130 22.53 -9.46 -20.29
N THR A 131 22.27 -10.76 -20.47
CA THR A 131 21.02 -11.40 -20.04
C THR A 131 21.27 -12.50 -19.02
N ILE A 132 20.49 -12.53 -17.94
CA ILE A 132 20.27 -13.71 -17.10
C ILE A 132 18.92 -14.31 -17.48
N ASP A 133 18.94 -15.56 -17.97
CA ASP A 133 17.76 -16.28 -18.46
C ASP A 133 17.45 -17.47 -17.55
N GLY A 134 16.33 -17.41 -16.84
CA GLY A 134 15.86 -18.47 -15.93
C GLY A 134 15.33 -19.73 -16.63
N ASN A 135 15.35 -19.76 -17.96
CA ASN A 135 15.01 -20.90 -18.81
C ASN A 135 13.65 -21.56 -18.50
N SER A 136 12.62 -20.77 -18.22
CA SER A 136 11.32 -21.24 -17.74
C SER A 136 10.62 -22.22 -18.68
N GLN A 137 10.96 -22.22 -19.97
CA GLN A 137 10.38 -23.13 -20.96
C GLN A 137 10.92 -24.56 -20.84
N ASN A 138 12.14 -24.73 -20.31
CA ASN A 138 12.81 -26.03 -20.21
C ASN A 138 13.07 -26.46 -18.76
N ALA A 139 12.83 -25.59 -17.79
CA ALA A 139 13.03 -25.88 -16.38
C ALA A 139 11.80 -26.63 -15.79
N ASP A 140 12.05 -27.49 -14.80
CA ASP A 140 10.99 -28.31 -14.18
C ASP A 140 10.13 -27.45 -13.24
N SER A 141 8.85 -27.33 -13.55
CA SER A 141 7.91 -26.49 -12.79
C SER A 141 7.29 -27.18 -11.57
N SER A 142 7.48 -28.50 -11.41
CA SER A 142 6.74 -29.32 -10.43
C SER A 142 6.99 -28.91 -8.96
N ASN A 143 8.15 -28.33 -8.65
CA ASN A 143 8.56 -27.95 -7.28
C ASN A 143 9.05 -26.50 -7.11
N CYS A 144 8.71 -25.62 -8.05
CA CYS A 144 9.33 -24.30 -8.18
C CYS A 144 8.61 -23.18 -7.37
N ARG A 145 8.28 -23.40 -6.08
CA ARG A 145 7.52 -22.37 -5.31
C ARG A 145 8.38 -21.20 -4.81
N PHE A 146 9.56 -21.48 -4.26
CA PHE A 146 10.47 -20.49 -3.65
C PHE A 146 11.95 -20.82 -3.88
N SER A 147 12.23 -21.85 -4.69
CA SER A 147 13.56 -22.46 -4.80
C SER A 147 14.17 -22.30 -6.18
N CYS A 148 13.65 -21.37 -6.99
CA CYS A 148 13.95 -21.28 -8.42
C CYS A 148 13.67 -19.89 -8.98
N GLY A 149 14.38 -19.53 -10.03
CA GLY A 149 14.29 -18.22 -10.66
C GLY A 149 15.57 -17.85 -11.40
N ALA A 150 15.70 -16.58 -11.78
CA ALA A 150 16.96 -16.11 -12.36
C ALA A 150 17.98 -15.79 -11.27
N ILE A 151 17.67 -14.86 -10.35
CA ILE A 151 18.61 -14.40 -9.32
C ILE A 151 18.02 -14.59 -7.93
N LEU A 152 18.77 -15.26 -7.05
CA LEU A 152 18.55 -15.32 -5.61
C LEU A 152 19.62 -14.49 -4.90
N ILE A 153 19.21 -13.64 -3.97
CA ILE A 153 20.08 -12.91 -3.06
C ILE A 153 19.63 -13.29 -1.64
N ARG A 154 20.54 -13.78 -0.81
CA ARG A 154 20.20 -14.22 0.54
C ARG A 154 21.31 -13.86 1.52
N ASN A 155 20.95 -13.21 2.63
CA ASN A 155 21.87 -12.87 3.71
C ASN A 155 23.10 -12.12 3.19
N ALA A 156 22.88 -11.12 2.34
CA ALA A 156 23.94 -10.40 1.64
C ALA A 156 23.64 -8.90 1.66
N ALA A 157 24.55 -8.09 2.19
CA ALA A 157 24.43 -6.64 2.23
C ALA A 157 25.13 -5.97 1.03
N TYR A 158 24.69 -4.77 0.68
CA TYR A 158 25.36 -3.94 -0.35
C TYR A 158 25.45 -4.61 -1.73
N VAL A 159 24.43 -5.38 -2.11
CA VAL A 159 24.37 -6.03 -3.42
C VAL A 159 23.84 -5.06 -4.46
N SER A 160 24.50 -4.99 -5.63
CA SER A 160 24.09 -4.12 -6.75
C SER A 160 23.88 -4.91 -8.04
N ILE A 161 22.71 -4.77 -8.66
CA ILE A 161 22.35 -5.34 -9.97
C ILE A 161 22.11 -4.20 -10.96
N ILE A 162 23.00 -4.03 -11.95
CA ILE A 162 23.06 -2.83 -12.79
C ILE A 162 23.03 -3.20 -14.27
N GLY A 163 22.05 -2.68 -15.02
CA GLY A 163 22.02 -2.73 -16.49
C GLY A 163 21.54 -4.04 -17.11
N LEU A 164 21.33 -5.09 -16.30
CA LEU A 164 21.09 -6.44 -16.79
C LEU A 164 19.66 -6.63 -17.31
N THR A 165 19.51 -7.49 -18.31
CA THR A 165 18.21 -8.08 -18.65
C THR A 165 18.01 -9.36 -17.86
N VAL A 166 16.88 -9.51 -17.16
CA VAL A 166 16.53 -10.71 -16.41
C VAL A 166 15.23 -11.28 -16.96
N GLN A 167 15.28 -12.49 -17.53
CA GLN A 167 14.16 -13.02 -18.28
C GLN A 167 13.80 -14.48 -18.02
N ASN A 168 12.62 -14.87 -18.54
CA ASN A 168 12.14 -16.25 -18.64
C ASN A 168 12.33 -17.04 -17.34
N SER A 169 11.96 -16.45 -16.21
CA SER A 169 12.12 -17.09 -14.90
C SER A 169 10.90 -17.93 -14.56
N LEU A 170 11.11 -19.11 -13.97
CA LEU A 170 10.01 -19.99 -13.57
C LEU A 170 9.16 -19.41 -12.43
N ALA A 171 9.75 -18.73 -11.45
CA ALA A 171 9.01 -18.18 -10.31
C ALA A 171 9.40 -16.73 -9.99
N TYR A 172 10.70 -16.46 -9.82
CA TYR A 172 11.21 -15.12 -9.51
C TYR A 172 12.28 -14.72 -10.50
N ASN A 173 12.19 -13.50 -11.01
CA ASN A 173 13.32 -12.92 -11.74
C ASN A 173 14.42 -12.56 -10.75
N ILE A 174 14.04 -11.89 -9.67
CA ILE A 174 14.95 -11.57 -8.57
C ILE A 174 14.21 -11.85 -7.27
N PHE A 175 14.77 -12.72 -6.44
CA PHE A 175 14.31 -12.95 -5.08
C PHE A 175 15.41 -12.54 -4.12
N ALA A 176 15.14 -11.57 -3.25
CA ALA A 176 16.06 -11.11 -2.23
C ALA A 176 15.50 -11.40 -0.83
N ALA A 177 16.27 -12.06 0.01
CA ALA A 177 15.96 -12.29 1.41
C ALA A 177 17.10 -11.72 2.27
N ASP A 178 16.77 -10.92 3.29
CA ASP A 178 17.76 -10.37 4.24
C ASP A 178 18.89 -9.63 3.53
N THR A 179 18.50 -8.72 2.64
CA THR A 179 19.43 -8.03 1.74
C THR A 179 19.39 -6.52 1.97
N PRO A 180 19.98 -6.01 3.07
CA PRO A 180 20.06 -4.58 3.31
C PRO A 180 20.95 -3.92 2.25
N TYR A 181 20.63 -2.68 1.91
CA TYR A 181 21.35 -1.87 0.92
C TYR A 181 21.37 -2.50 -0.49
N LEU A 182 20.33 -3.26 -0.85
CA LEU A 182 20.13 -3.78 -2.22
C LEU A 182 19.90 -2.63 -3.20
N ALA A 183 20.69 -2.56 -4.27
CA ALA A 183 20.47 -1.66 -5.39
C ALA A 183 20.13 -2.43 -6.68
N ILE A 184 19.01 -2.11 -7.33
CA ILE A 184 18.66 -2.62 -8.66
C ILE A 184 18.45 -1.42 -9.58
N GLN A 185 19.31 -1.27 -10.58
CA GLN A 185 19.37 -0.06 -11.38
C GLN A 185 19.49 -0.31 -12.88
N LYS A 186 18.74 0.45 -13.69
CA LYS A 186 18.85 0.40 -15.16
C LYS A 186 18.64 -1.01 -15.75
N SER A 187 17.98 -1.89 -15.00
CA SER A 187 17.79 -3.29 -15.37
C SER A 187 16.44 -3.48 -16.08
N HIS A 188 16.37 -4.49 -16.93
CA HIS A 188 15.15 -4.84 -17.67
C HIS A 188 14.65 -6.22 -17.24
N GLY A 189 13.48 -6.25 -16.62
CA GLY A 189 12.74 -7.46 -16.35
C GLY A 189 11.78 -7.81 -17.48
N TYR A 190 11.95 -8.96 -18.13
CA TYR A 190 11.07 -9.39 -19.22
C TYR A 190 10.67 -10.85 -19.03
N ASN A 191 9.37 -11.20 -19.09
CA ASN A 191 8.98 -12.61 -19.04
C ASN A 191 7.99 -12.95 -20.16
N ALA A 192 8.42 -13.82 -21.09
CA ALA A 192 7.56 -14.40 -22.12
C ALA A 192 6.92 -15.73 -21.69
N GLY A 193 7.32 -16.27 -20.53
CA GLY A 193 6.78 -17.51 -19.98
C GLY A 193 5.44 -17.32 -19.25
N PHE A 194 4.87 -18.42 -18.74
CA PHE A 194 3.59 -18.46 -17.99
C PHE A 194 3.59 -17.69 -16.66
N HIS A 195 4.72 -17.11 -16.27
CA HIS A 195 4.89 -16.41 -15.01
C HIS A 195 5.20 -14.94 -15.30
N SER A 196 4.61 -14.03 -14.54
CA SER A 196 4.92 -12.60 -14.64
C SER A 196 6.35 -12.33 -14.18
N PHE A 197 6.90 -11.18 -14.56
CA PHE A 197 8.11 -10.70 -13.91
C PHE A 197 7.84 -10.61 -12.40
N ARG A 198 8.75 -11.12 -11.57
CA ARG A 198 8.61 -10.99 -10.12
C ARG A 198 9.95 -10.63 -9.50
N LEU A 199 10.05 -9.38 -9.05
CA LEU A 199 10.98 -9.00 -7.99
C LEU A 199 10.25 -9.24 -6.68
N GLN A 200 10.84 -10.00 -5.77
CA GLN A 200 10.40 -10.12 -4.39
C GLN A 200 11.56 -9.83 -3.46
N ILE A 201 11.34 -8.93 -2.49
CA ILE A 201 12.25 -8.70 -1.38
C ILE A 201 11.51 -9.17 -0.12
N THR A 202 12.17 -9.90 0.76
CA THR A 202 11.60 -10.46 1.99
C THR A 202 12.58 -10.44 3.15
N HIS A 203 12.04 -10.52 4.36
CA HIS A 203 12.79 -10.74 5.59
C HIS A 203 12.17 -11.94 6.32
N PRO A 204 12.82 -13.12 6.41
CA PRO A 204 12.38 -14.20 7.27
C PRO A 204 12.19 -13.76 8.73
N PRO A 205 11.13 -14.24 9.39
CA PRO A 205 10.72 -13.72 10.70
C PRO A 205 11.61 -14.14 11.88
N SER A 206 12.69 -14.91 11.67
CA SER A 206 13.30 -15.73 12.72
C SER A 206 14.53 -15.16 13.40
N ASP A 207 15.14 -14.09 12.91
CA ASP A 207 16.45 -13.65 13.41
C ASP A 207 16.41 -12.44 14.36
N GLY A 208 15.23 -11.87 14.61
CA GLY A 208 15.07 -10.71 15.49
C GLY A 208 15.86 -9.50 14.99
N SER A 209 16.30 -9.50 13.73
CA SER A 209 17.09 -8.42 13.18
C SER A 209 16.22 -7.24 12.74
N ASP A 210 16.85 -6.08 12.72
CA ASP A 210 16.24 -4.82 12.33
C ASP A 210 15.66 -4.88 10.90
N SER A 211 14.62 -4.08 10.66
CA SER A 211 14.13 -3.63 9.35
C SER A 211 15.16 -3.70 8.21
N ILE A 212 14.77 -4.16 7.01
CA ILE A 212 15.62 -4.07 5.82
C ILE A 212 15.85 -2.60 5.47
N LYS A 213 17.11 -2.15 5.47
CA LYS A 213 17.47 -0.73 5.27
C LYS A 213 17.98 -0.46 3.85
N GLY A 214 17.72 0.75 3.35
CA GLY A 214 18.47 1.34 2.22
C GLY A 214 18.31 0.66 0.86
N VAL A 215 17.18 0.00 0.62
CA VAL A 215 16.88 -0.61 -0.69
C VAL A 215 16.67 0.49 -1.74
N LYS A 216 17.30 0.37 -2.90
CA LYS A 216 17.20 1.33 -4.01
C LYS A 216 16.86 0.62 -5.32
N ILE A 217 15.68 0.90 -5.88
CA ILE A 217 15.21 0.31 -7.13
C ILE A 217 14.91 1.45 -8.09
N THR A 218 15.81 1.69 -9.06
CA THR A 218 15.75 2.91 -9.87
C THR A 218 16.00 2.72 -11.36
N ASN A 219 15.25 3.44 -12.19
CA ASN A 219 15.43 3.44 -13.65
C ASN A 219 15.27 2.05 -14.29
N ASN A 220 14.45 1.16 -13.71
CA ASN A 220 14.24 -0.17 -14.25
C ASN A 220 13.04 -0.20 -15.21
N LEU A 221 13.06 -1.14 -16.16
CA LEU A 221 11.92 -1.49 -16.99
C LEU A 221 11.41 -2.87 -16.57
N VAL A 222 10.12 -2.99 -16.29
CA VAL A 222 9.42 -4.27 -16.06
C VAL A 222 8.40 -4.42 -17.16
N ASP A 223 8.58 -5.40 -18.04
CA ASP A 223 7.71 -5.65 -19.19
C ASP A 223 7.09 -7.05 -19.08
N THR A 224 5.77 -7.11 -18.89
CA THR A 224 5.00 -8.37 -18.85
C THR A 224 4.17 -8.58 -20.11
N THR A 225 4.35 -7.77 -21.16
CA THR A 225 3.55 -7.86 -22.39
C THR A 225 3.72 -9.18 -23.13
N GLY A 226 4.88 -9.83 -22.97
CA GLY A 226 5.16 -11.16 -23.52
C GLY A 226 4.46 -12.32 -22.80
N ASN A 227 3.95 -12.12 -21.57
CA ASN A 227 3.38 -13.20 -20.77
C ASN A 227 1.98 -13.59 -21.33
N PRO A 228 1.75 -14.84 -21.76
CA PRO A 228 0.43 -15.28 -22.22
C PRO A 228 -0.63 -15.23 -21.11
N CYS A 229 -0.25 -15.36 -19.84
CA CYS A 229 -1.13 -15.50 -18.67
C CYS A 229 -0.84 -14.44 -17.56
N PRO A 230 -1.41 -13.23 -17.61
CA PRO A 230 -1.09 -12.11 -16.72
C PRO A 230 -1.67 -12.21 -15.29
N ASN A 231 -2.20 -13.35 -14.89
CA ASN A 231 -3.06 -13.45 -13.71
C ASN A 231 -2.28 -13.51 -12.38
N LYS A 232 -1.01 -13.11 -12.35
CA LYS A 232 -0.15 -13.12 -11.16
C LYS A 232 0.74 -11.88 -11.13
N ASP A 233 0.97 -11.37 -9.92
CA ASP A 233 1.61 -10.08 -9.65
C ASP A 233 2.90 -9.83 -10.45
N SER A 234 3.02 -8.62 -10.98
CA SER A 234 4.09 -8.19 -11.90
C SER A 234 5.27 -7.55 -11.17
N PHE A 235 5.09 -7.09 -9.94
CA PHE A 235 6.15 -6.54 -9.10
C PHE A 235 5.70 -6.47 -7.63
N GLN A 236 6.48 -7.04 -6.70
CA GLN A 236 6.11 -7.10 -5.29
C GLN A 236 7.28 -6.80 -4.36
N VAL A 237 7.19 -5.72 -3.58
CA VAL A 237 8.07 -5.48 -2.44
C VAL A 237 7.24 -5.70 -1.19
N ILE A 238 7.20 -6.95 -0.71
CA ILE A 238 6.32 -7.35 0.38
C ILE A 238 7.12 -7.46 1.68
N GLY A 239 6.66 -6.78 2.73
CA GLY A 239 7.14 -7.05 4.10
C GLY A 239 6.51 -8.35 4.59
N TYR A 240 7.27 -9.17 5.31
CA TYR A 240 6.77 -10.46 5.78
C TYR A 240 5.85 -10.26 7.00
N TYR A 241 4.77 -11.05 7.04
CA TYR A 241 3.90 -11.19 8.21
C TYR A 241 4.36 -12.39 9.01
N ASP A 242 4.51 -12.26 10.33
CA ASP A 242 4.67 -13.45 11.15
C ASP A 242 3.41 -14.35 11.08
N ALA A 243 3.49 -15.55 11.65
CA ALA A 243 2.36 -16.49 11.69
C ALA A 243 1.13 -15.93 12.45
N ALA A 244 1.31 -14.88 13.25
CA ALA A 244 0.24 -14.18 13.98
C ALA A 244 -0.36 -13.00 13.20
N HIS A 245 0.09 -12.77 11.95
CA HIS A 245 -0.24 -11.59 11.14
C HIS A 245 0.13 -10.26 11.81
N GLN A 246 1.06 -10.28 12.77
CA GLN A 246 1.61 -9.06 13.35
C GLN A 246 2.76 -8.57 12.47
N ILE A 247 2.71 -7.28 12.18
CA ILE A 247 3.72 -6.58 11.38
C ILE A 247 4.97 -6.48 12.25
N THR A 248 5.97 -7.30 11.96
CA THR A 248 7.20 -7.29 12.75
C THR A 248 8.33 -6.53 12.05
N TYR A 249 8.26 -6.35 10.73
CA TYR A 249 9.39 -5.85 9.93
C TYR A 249 8.99 -4.76 8.93
N TYR A 250 9.80 -3.70 8.87
CA TYR A 250 9.63 -2.57 7.96
C TYR A 250 10.77 -2.53 6.93
N TYR A 251 10.51 -1.95 5.76
CA TYR A 251 11.56 -1.46 4.87
C TYR A 251 11.87 -0.01 5.20
N ASP A 252 13.04 0.26 5.78
CA ASP A 252 13.42 1.62 6.16
C ASP A 252 14.26 2.28 5.06
N GLY A 253 13.79 3.42 4.55
CA GLY A 253 14.51 4.17 3.52
C GLY A 253 14.49 3.51 2.14
N LEU A 254 13.40 2.83 1.76
CA LEU A 254 13.24 2.36 0.37
C LEU A 254 13.18 3.56 -0.59
N VAL A 255 13.96 3.51 -1.66
CA VAL A 255 13.89 4.45 -2.79
C VAL A 255 13.45 3.68 -4.04
N PHE A 256 12.19 3.85 -4.44
CA PHE A 256 11.65 3.28 -5.67
C PHE A 256 11.35 4.40 -6.67
N SER A 257 12.26 4.67 -7.61
CA SER A 257 12.13 5.86 -8.47
C SER A 257 12.46 5.68 -9.95
N ASN A 258 11.74 6.39 -10.82
CA ASN A 258 11.94 6.38 -12.28
C ASN A 258 11.80 4.99 -12.92
N ASN A 259 11.06 4.07 -12.30
CA ASN A 259 10.82 2.75 -12.89
C ASN A 259 9.66 2.83 -13.88
N THR A 260 9.72 2.01 -14.93
CA THR A 260 8.62 1.84 -15.88
C THR A 260 8.11 0.41 -15.82
N SER A 261 6.81 0.23 -15.60
CA SER A 261 6.13 -1.05 -15.62
C SER A 261 5.16 -1.06 -16.79
N VAL A 262 5.42 -1.87 -17.81
CA VAL A 262 4.51 -2.12 -18.93
C VAL A 262 3.82 -3.45 -18.67
N LEU A 263 2.60 -3.36 -18.17
CA LEU A 263 1.78 -4.49 -17.82
C LEU A 263 0.98 -4.94 -19.05
N LYS A 264 0.57 -6.20 -19.06
CA LYS A 264 -0.34 -6.68 -20.10
C LYS A 264 -1.74 -6.10 -19.82
N PRO A 265 -2.46 -5.61 -20.85
CA PRO A 265 -3.86 -5.25 -20.68
C PRO A 265 -4.65 -6.46 -20.16
N ALA A 266 -5.50 -6.25 -19.16
CA ALA A 266 -6.40 -7.29 -18.69
C ALA A 266 -7.28 -7.74 -19.86
N SER A 267 -7.05 -8.96 -20.36
CA SER A 267 -7.88 -9.54 -21.41
C SER A 267 -9.01 -10.31 -20.75
N PRO A 268 -10.28 -9.93 -20.93
CA PRO A 268 -11.41 -10.60 -20.30
C PRO A 268 -11.65 -12.04 -20.82
N THR A 269 -10.94 -12.48 -21.86
CA THR A 269 -11.26 -13.72 -22.59
C THR A 269 -10.20 -14.84 -22.51
N VAL A 270 -9.01 -14.60 -21.93
CA VAL A 270 -7.99 -15.65 -21.84
C VAL A 270 -8.11 -16.39 -20.52
N SER A 271 -8.76 -17.56 -20.54
CA SER A 271 -8.77 -18.49 -19.42
C SER A 271 -7.36 -19.04 -19.21
N CYS A 272 -6.60 -18.43 -18.30
CA CYS A 272 -5.33 -19.00 -17.88
C CYS A 272 -5.63 -20.31 -17.16
N PRO A 273 -4.95 -21.42 -17.48
CA PRO A 273 -5.18 -22.69 -16.79
C PRO A 273 -4.97 -22.46 -15.29
N SER A 274 -6.05 -22.56 -14.52
CA SER A 274 -5.96 -22.63 -13.07
C SER A 274 -5.18 -23.92 -12.80
N GLY A 275 -3.97 -23.79 -12.23
CA GLY A 275 -3.17 -24.96 -11.89
C GLY A 275 -3.99 -25.86 -10.96
N SER A 276 -4.60 -26.89 -11.54
CA SER A 276 -5.53 -27.78 -10.89
C SER A 276 -4.73 -28.73 -10.00
N GLY A 277 -4.78 -28.49 -8.69
CA GLY A 277 -4.36 -29.53 -7.74
C GLY A 277 -3.65 -29.12 -6.45
N ARG A 278 -3.77 -27.88 -5.92
CA ARG A 278 -3.24 -27.62 -4.56
C ARG A 278 -4.22 -26.86 -3.67
N PRO A 279 -4.36 -27.27 -2.39
CA PRO A 279 -5.26 -26.64 -1.44
C PRO A 279 -4.80 -25.21 -1.13
N ALA A 280 -5.77 -24.30 -1.11
CA ALA A 280 -5.62 -22.94 -0.63
C ALA A 280 -5.26 -22.97 0.87
N VAL A 281 -4.01 -22.68 1.22
CA VAL A 281 -3.58 -22.52 2.63
C VAL A 281 -3.02 -21.11 2.89
N ASP A 282 -3.15 -20.18 1.94
CA ASP A 282 -2.99 -18.75 2.23
C ASP A 282 -4.39 -18.13 2.39
N ASN A 283 -4.74 -17.77 3.62
CA ASN A 283 -6.03 -17.20 4.03
C ASN A 283 -6.23 -15.73 3.56
N VAL A 284 -5.63 -15.33 2.44
CA VAL A 284 -6.14 -14.26 1.56
C VAL A 284 -7.18 -14.88 0.58
N ALA A 285 -7.94 -15.84 1.08
CA ALA A 285 -8.89 -16.65 0.34
C ALA A 285 -10.21 -15.88 0.19
N ASN A 286 -10.26 -14.97 -0.78
CA ASN A 286 -11.48 -14.64 -1.55
C ASN A 286 -11.27 -13.60 -2.68
N ARG A 287 -10.04 -13.16 -2.98
CA ARG A 287 -9.77 -12.37 -4.19
C ARG A 287 -8.96 -13.21 -5.18
N GLY A 288 -9.65 -14.03 -5.98
CA GLY A 288 -9.09 -14.68 -7.18
C GLY A 288 -8.73 -13.70 -8.30
N ASP A 289 -8.36 -12.47 -7.94
CA ASP A 289 -8.46 -11.25 -8.74
C ASP A 289 -7.28 -10.28 -8.47
N LEU A 290 -6.19 -10.78 -7.88
CA LEU A 290 -4.95 -10.01 -7.71
C LEU A 290 -4.20 -10.00 -9.05
N GLY A 291 -4.73 -9.28 -10.03
CA GLY A 291 -4.04 -9.12 -11.30
C GLY A 291 -2.86 -8.16 -11.22
N ASP A 292 -2.17 -8.05 -12.34
CA ASP A 292 -0.99 -7.22 -12.56
C ASP A 292 -0.97 -5.91 -11.76
N ARG A 293 -0.07 -5.86 -10.77
CA ARG A 293 0.11 -4.75 -9.83
C ARG A 293 1.53 -4.61 -9.33
N VAL A 294 1.87 -3.38 -8.91
CA VAL A 294 3.09 -3.03 -8.18
C VAL A 294 2.69 -2.79 -6.72
N GLU A 295 3.04 -3.73 -5.84
CA GLU A 295 2.61 -3.71 -4.43
C GLU A 295 3.80 -3.50 -3.49
N PHE A 296 3.64 -2.57 -2.55
CA PHE A 296 4.57 -2.28 -1.47
C PHE A 296 3.87 -2.54 -0.13
N GLY A 297 4.46 -3.35 0.73
CA GLY A 297 3.99 -3.56 2.09
C GLY A 297 5.01 -3.08 3.12
N TYR A 298 4.54 -2.40 4.17
CA TYR A 298 5.30 -2.11 5.39
C TYR A 298 6.55 -1.26 5.19
N LEU A 299 6.40 -0.15 4.46
CA LEU A 299 7.48 0.80 4.27
C LEU A 299 7.61 1.74 5.48
N ARG A 300 8.82 2.22 5.72
CA ARG A 300 9.14 3.28 6.67
C ARG A 300 10.07 4.30 6.02
N ASN A 301 9.81 5.60 6.21
CA ASN A 301 10.68 6.68 5.69
C ASN A 301 11.05 6.51 4.21
N SER A 302 10.10 6.06 3.40
CA SER A 302 10.37 5.58 2.04
C SER A 302 9.88 6.56 0.98
N THR A 303 10.56 6.59 -0.16
CA THR A 303 10.25 7.45 -1.30
C THR A 303 9.90 6.63 -2.54
N ILE A 304 8.72 6.88 -3.11
CA ILE A 304 8.22 6.28 -4.34
C ILE A 304 7.96 7.40 -5.34
N SER A 305 8.84 7.59 -6.33
CA SER A 305 8.75 8.78 -7.19
C SER A 305 8.95 8.56 -8.67
N ASN A 306 8.25 9.34 -9.50
CA ASN A 306 8.44 9.39 -10.95
C ASN A 306 8.31 8.02 -11.65
N ASN A 307 7.55 7.09 -11.08
CA ASN A 307 7.34 5.78 -11.69
C ASN A 307 6.21 5.85 -12.73
N LYS A 308 6.33 5.04 -13.78
CA LYS A 308 5.36 4.97 -14.88
C LYS A 308 4.79 3.57 -14.94
N THR A 309 3.50 3.41 -14.64
CA THR A 309 2.80 2.14 -14.87
C THR A 309 1.90 2.28 -16.09
N LYS A 310 1.93 1.29 -16.98
CA LYS A 310 1.10 1.23 -18.18
C LYS A 310 0.33 -0.08 -18.23
N ASN A 311 -0.98 -0.01 -18.40
CA ASN A 311 -1.94 -1.11 -18.35
C ASN A 311 -1.99 -1.84 -17.00
N GLY A 312 -2.71 -2.95 -16.93
CA GLY A 312 -2.88 -3.75 -15.71
C GLY A 312 -4.13 -3.36 -14.92
N ARG A 313 -4.38 -4.05 -13.81
CA ARG A 313 -5.55 -3.79 -12.94
C ARG A 313 -5.26 -2.70 -11.92
N LEU A 314 -4.06 -2.72 -11.34
CA LEU A 314 -3.66 -1.81 -10.27
C LEU A 314 -2.30 -1.18 -10.58
N GLY A 315 -2.18 0.15 -10.46
CA GLY A 315 -0.95 0.86 -10.75
C GLY A 315 0.11 0.68 -9.68
N LEU A 316 0.05 1.46 -8.59
CA LEU A 316 0.91 1.34 -7.40
C LEU A 316 0.04 1.16 -6.15
N SER A 317 0.37 0.19 -5.32
CA SER A 317 -0.30 -0.04 -4.02
C SER A 317 0.70 0.03 -2.88
N VAL A 318 0.38 0.77 -1.81
CA VAL A 318 1.21 0.88 -0.60
C VAL A 318 0.37 0.57 0.63
N ASN A 319 0.77 -0.46 1.38
CA ASN A 319 0.02 -0.99 2.51
C ASN A 319 0.85 -0.93 3.82
N GLY A 320 0.22 -0.59 4.94
CA GLY A 320 0.75 -0.69 6.30
C GLY A 320 2.02 0.12 6.59
N SER A 321 2.22 1.22 5.90
CA SER A 321 3.47 1.97 5.85
C SER A 321 3.46 3.26 6.67
N VAL A 322 4.64 3.76 7.08
CA VAL A 322 4.78 4.97 7.91
C VAL A 322 5.77 5.94 7.27
N GLY A 323 5.42 7.21 7.11
CA GLY A 323 6.33 8.22 6.55
C GLY A 323 6.71 7.92 5.10
N VAL A 324 5.72 7.57 4.27
CA VAL A 324 5.94 7.31 2.83
C VAL A 324 5.65 8.57 2.02
N SER A 325 6.58 8.94 1.15
CA SER A 325 6.39 10.00 0.17
C SER A 325 6.22 9.41 -1.23
N MET A 326 5.08 9.68 -1.86
CA MET A 326 4.73 9.26 -3.21
C MET A 326 4.57 10.46 -4.13
N SER A 327 5.52 10.69 -5.04
CA SER A 327 5.53 11.91 -5.85
C SER A 327 5.75 11.69 -7.35
N GLY A 328 4.97 12.34 -8.22
CA GLY A 328 5.26 12.36 -9.67
C GLY A 328 5.00 11.03 -10.38
N ASN A 329 4.29 10.07 -9.77
CA ASN A 329 4.01 8.79 -10.40
C ASN A 329 2.89 8.92 -11.43
N THR A 330 3.02 8.24 -12.57
CA THR A 330 2.02 8.21 -13.64
C THR A 330 1.53 6.79 -13.85
N ALA A 331 0.23 6.57 -13.78
CA ALA A 331 -0.41 5.33 -14.15
C ALA A 331 -1.29 5.57 -15.39
N THR A 332 -1.10 4.78 -16.45
CA THR A 332 -1.83 4.89 -17.73
C THR A 332 -2.42 3.53 -18.07
N GLY A 333 -3.59 3.44 -18.71
CA GLY A 333 -4.16 2.14 -19.13
C GLY A 333 -4.73 1.26 -18.02
N ILE A 334 -4.83 1.75 -16.77
CA ILE A 334 -5.22 0.92 -15.62
C ILE A 334 -6.73 0.66 -15.63
N SER A 335 -7.12 -0.61 -15.40
CA SER A 335 -8.52 -1.04 -15.49
C SER A 335 -9.30 -1.09 -14.17
N GLU A 336 -8.66 -0.86 -13.01
CA GLU A 336 -9.37 -0.82 -11.72
C GLU A 336 -8.94 0.27 -10.76
N THR A 337 -7.65 0.38 -10.43
CA THR A 337 -7.17 1.35 -9.44
C THR A 337 -5.79 1.87 -9.79
N CYS A 338 -5.61 3.16 -10.03
CA CYS A 338 -4.27 3.67 -10.33
C CYS A 338 -3.36 3.63 -9.10
N PHE A 339 -3.87 4.10 -7.97
CA PHE A 339 -3.13 4.19 -6.73
C PHE A 339 -3.96 3.64 -5.57
N GLU A 340 -3.40 2.73 -4.79
CA GLU A 340 -4.04 2.18 -3.60
C GLU A 340 -3.20 2.47 -2.35
N GLU A 341 -3.85 2.89 -1.26
CA GLU A 341 -3.23 2.85 0.06
C GLU A 341 -4.11 2.30 1.16
N VAL A 342 -3.51 1.46 1.99
CA VAL A 342 -4.21 0.74 3.04
C VAL A 342 -3.42 0.87 4.34
N GLY A 343 -3.95 1.60 5.32
CA GLY A 343 -3.40 1.61 6.67
C GLY A 343 -2.06 2.33 6.84
N ASN A 344 -1.76 3.33 6.02
CA ASN A 344 -0.53 4.12 6.14
C ASN A 344 -0.68 5.29 7.13
N THR A 345 0.41 5.62 7.82
CA THR A 345 0.52 6.80 8.70
C THR A 345 1.55 7.77 8.12
N ASP A 346 1.27 9.08 8.18
CA ASP A 346 2.17 10.13 7.67
C ASP A 346 2.54 9.93 6.18
N ALA A 347 1.58 9.48 5.37
CA ALA A 347 1.77 9.32 3.93
C ALA A 347 1.53 10.63 3.18
N VAL A 348 2.47 11.01 2.31
CA VAL A 348 2.40 12.21 1.47
C VAL A 348 2.32 11.78 0.01
N TRP A 349 1.29 12.22 -0.69
CA TRP A 349 1.05 11.96 -2.11
C TRP A 349 1.07 13.29 -2.85
N THR A 350 1.96 13.47 -3.82
CA THR A 350 2.10 14.72 -4.57
C THR A 350 2.25 14.47 -6.07
N ASP A 351 1.64 15.29 -6.92
CA ASP A 351 1.87 15.30 -8.37
C ASP A 351 1.70 13.94 -9.07
N ASN A 352 0.85 13.06 -8.55
CA ASN A 352 0.57 11.78 -9.17
C ASN A 352 -0.50 11.96 -10.28
N SER A 353 -0.41 11.16 -11.34
CA SER A 353 -1.30 11.23 -12.48
C SER A 353 -1.87 9.86 -12.83
N CYS A 354 -3.15 9.83 -13.17
CA CYS A 354 -3.86 8.62 -13.55
C CYS A 354 -4.63 8.85 -14.85
N SER A 355 -4.40 7.98 -15.83
CA SER A 355 -5.19 7.86 -17.04
C SER A 355 -5.32 6.40 -17.44
N ASP A 356 -6.13 6.13 -18.45
CA ASP A 356 -6.46 4.80 -18.96
C ASP A 356 -5.96 4.62 -20.41
N GLY A 357 -5.19 5.58 -20.91
CA GLY A 357 -4.74 5.60 -22.29
C GLY A 357 -5.82 5.93 -23.34
N THR A 358 -7.13 5.87 -23.01
CA THR A 358 -8.24 6.30 -23.91
C THR A 358 -8.87 7.64 -23.53
N GLY A 359 -8.45 8.22 -22.41
CA GLY A 359 -9.06 9.38 -21.77
C GLY A 359 -10.26 9.06 -20.87
N LYS A 360 -10.48 7.78 -20.49
CA LYS A 360 -11.59 7.22 -19.68
C LYS A 360 -11.15 6.10 -18.72
N ALA A 361 -10.58 6.41 -17.55
CA ALA A 361 -10.29 5.41 -16.52
C ALA A 361 -11.52 4.58 -16.15
N PHE A 362 -11.49 3.30 -16.50
CA PHE A 362 -12.33 2.31 -15.87
C PHE A 362 -11.68 2.01 -14.53
N GLY A 363 -12.16 2.60 -13.43
CA GLY A 363 -11.53 2.44 -12.12
C GLY A 363 -11.45 3.68 -11.23
N GLY A 364 -11.18 3.47 -9.95
CA GLY A 364 -10.84 4.52 -8.98
C GLY A 364 -9.41 5.03 -9.21
N GLY A 365 -9.14 6.29 -8.92
CA GLY A 365 -7.88 6.96 -9.25
C GLY A 365 -6.94 6.85 -8.08
N LEU A 366 -7.43 7.25 -6.91
CA LEU A 366 -6.80 6.99 -5.63
C LEU A 366 -7.82 6.34 -4.71
N TRP A 367 -7.65 5.04 -4.47
CA TRP A 367 -8.49 4.30 -3.54
C TRP A 367 -7.74 4.11 -2.22
N LEU A 368 -8.27 4.67 -1.14
CA LEU A 368 -7.67 4.59 0.18
C LEU A 368 -8.60 3.82 1.12
N PRO A 369 -8.76 2.49 0.97
CA PRO A 369 -9.55 1.70 1.90
C PRO A 369 -8.76 1.55 3.20
N THR A 370 -8.86 2.53 4.08
CA THR A 370 -8.16 2.46 5.36
C THR A 370 -8.82 1.37 6.23
N GLY A 371 -8.02 0.45 6.76
CA GLY A 371 -8.32 -0.11 8.08
C GLY A 371 -8.27 1.02 9.12
N ALA A 372 -8.90 0.84 10.28
CA ALA A 372 -8.82 1.83 11.36
C ALA A 372 -7.35 2.14 11.71
N GLY A 373 -6.80 3.29 11.29
CA GLY A 373 -5.39 3.58 11.55
C GLY A 373 -4.73 4.72 10.76
N SER A 374 -5.18 5.06 9.54
CA SER A 374 -4.45 6.07 8.76
C SER A 374 -4.56 7.48 9.35
N LYS A 375 -3.41 8.15 9.55
CA LYS A 375 -3.29 9.50 10.14
C LYS A 375 -2.41 10.38 9.26
N ASN A 376 -2.75 11.66 9.18
CA ASN A 376 -1.97 12.69 8.49
C ASN A 376 -1.68 12.40 7.01
N VAL A 377 -2.64 11.82 6.28
CA VAL A 377 -2.50 11.61 4.84
C VAL A 377 -2.64 12.95 4.11
N MET A 378 -1.59 13.35 3.40
CA MET A 378 -1.61 14.54 2.53
C MET A 378 -1.69 14.11 1.07
N VAL A 379 -2.66 14.63 0.32
CA VAL A 379 -2.80 14.39 -1.12
C VAL A 379 -2.81 15.72 -1.86
N GLY A 380 -1.73 16.00 -2.57
CA GLY A 380 -1.49 17.20 -3.36
C GLY A 380 -1.38 16.90 -4.86
N GLY A 381 -1.84 17.81 -5.72
CA GLY A 381 -1.49 17.79 -7.16
C GLY A 381 -1.93 16.54 -7.93
N LEU A 382 -2.89 15.77 -7.42
CA LEU A 382 -3.42 14.62 -8.15
C LEU A 382 -4.20 15.13 -9.38
N THR A 383 -3.73 14.73 -10.56
CA THR A 383 -4.38 15.06 -11.84
C THR A 383 -4.91 13.78 -12.47
N GLY A 384 -6.22 13.73 -12.71
CA GLY A 384 -6.86 12.55 -13.31
C GLY A 384 -8.08 12.93 -14.13
N THR A 385 -8.10 12.47 -15.38
CA THR A 385 -9.23 12.62 -16.31
C THR A 385 -10.11 11.36 -16.29
N ASN A 386 -11.42 11.56 -16.24
CA ASN A 386 -12.52 10.58 -16.33
C ASN A 386 -12.33 9.28 -15.55
N MET A 387 -12.51 9.30 -14.24
CA MET A 387 -12.51 8.07 -13.46
C MET A 387 -13.91 7.51 -13.30
N SER A 388 -14.16 6.29 -13.79
CA SER A 388 -15.48 5.66 -13.76
C SER A 388 -15.88 5.14 -12.36
N GLY A 389 -14.92 5.01 -11.43
CA GLY A 389 -15.09 4.39 -10.10
C GLY A 389 -15.27 5.33 -8.91
N GLY A 390 -15.24 6.65 -9.13
CA GLY A 390 -15.18 7.66 -8.06
C GLY A 390 -13.76 8.21 -7.89
N GLY A 391 -13.64 9.51 -7.62
CA GLY A 391 -12.41 10.30 -7.48
C GLY A 391 -11.47 9.79 -6.38
N VAL A 392 -11.42 10.52 -5.28
CA VAL A 392 -10.57 10.18 -4.14
C VAL A 392 -11.44 9.68 -3.01
N GLY A 393 -11.27 8.41 -2.61
CA GLY A 393 -12.04 7.80 -1.53
C GLY A 393 -11.19 7.58 -0.28
N LEU A 394 -11.50 8.27 0.83
CA LEU A 394 -10.93 8.01 2.17
C LEU A 394 -11.97 7.41 3.10
N TYR A 395 -11.53 6.42 3.87
CA TYR A 395 -12.25 5.90 5.03
C TYR A 395 -11.46 6.26 6.30
N TYR A 396 -12.10 6.30 7.48
CA TYR A 396 -11.50 6.34 8.84
C TYR A 396 -10.27 7.23 9.11
N ALA A 397 -10.02 8.26 8.30
CA ALA A 397 -8.81 9.07 8.38
C ALA A 397 -8.93 10.22 9.38
N THR A 398 -7.83 10.52 10.08
CA THR A 398 -7.72 11.69 10.97
C THR A 398 -6.80 12.75 10.37
N ASN A 399 -7.33 13.98 10.28
CA ASN A 399 -6.71 15.18 9.70
C ASN A 399 -6.17 15.02 8.26
N PRO A 400 -6.88 14.36 7.32
CA PRO A 400 -6.41 14.29 5.95
C PRO A 400 -6.41 15.67 5.30
N THR A 401 -5.37 16.00 4.53
CA THR A 401 -5.25 17.28 3.82
C THR A 401 -5.18 17.04 2.31
N PHE A 402 -6.07 17.68 1.57
CA PHE A 402 -6.17 17.62 0.12
C PHE A 402 -5.91 19.01 -0.46
N SER A 403 -5.00 19.13 -1.43
CA SER A 403 -4.72 20.41 -2.09
C SER A 403 -4.46 20.27 -3.58
N GLY A 404 -5.00 21.17 -4.40
CA GLY A 404 -4.67 21.22 -5.84
C GLY A 404 -5.14 19.97 -6.59
N LEU A 405 -6.27 19.40 -6.21
CA LEU A 405 -6.87 18.24 -6.88
C LEU A 405 -7.56 18.71 -8.16
N ASN A 406 -7.27 18.09 -9.30
CA ASN A 406 -8.01 18.32 -10.54
C ASN A 406 -8.60 17.00 -11.03
N LEU A 407 -9.91 16.84 -10.81
CA LEU A 407 -10.64 15.59 -10.96
C LEU A 407 -11.82 15.76 -11.93
N GLU A 408 -12.09 14.73 -12.72
CA GLU A 408 -13.32 14.64 -13.51
C GLU A 408 -14.27 13.61 -12.90
N ALA A 409 -15.53 13.98 -12.72
CA ALA A 409 -16.52 13.09 -12.11
C ALA A 409 -16.88 11.93 -13.07
N PRO A 410 -17.12 10.72 -12.54
CA PRO A 410 -17.51 9.57 -13.36
C PRO A 410 -18.79 9.83 -14.15
N ALA A 411 -18.80 9.56 -15.45
CA ALA A 411 -20.04 9.61 -16.24
C ALA A 411 -21.00 8.44 -15.91
N ASN A 412 -20.50 7.31 -15.39
CA ASN A 412 -21.22 6.02 -15.36
C ASN A 412 -21.16 5.22 -14.04
N ALA A 413 -20.79 5.80 -12.89
CA ALA A 413 -20.70 4.99 -11.66
C ALA A 413 -22.08 4.60 -11.10
N SER A 414 -22.17 3.63 -10.19
CA SER A 414 -23.45 3.29 -9.54
C SER A 414 -23.96 4.47 -8.68
N PRO A 415 -25.29 4.70 -8.59
CA PRO A 415 -25.87 5.74 -7.74
C PRO A 415 -25.37 5.61 -6.29
N GLY A 416 -24.69 6.64 -5.78
CA GLY A 416 -24.15 6.67 -4.42
C GLY A 416 -22.62 6.64 -4.28
N LYS A 417 -21.86 6.34 -5.35
CA LYS A 417 -20.38 6.37 -5.35
C LYS A 417 -19.78 7.46 -6.26
N GLN A 418 -20.61 8.35 -6.80
CA GLN A 418 -20.19 9.36 -7.77
C GLN A 418 -19.76 10.66 -7.09
N ALA A 419 -18.58 10.71 -6.48
CA ALA A 419 -17.99 11.95 -6.01
C ALA A 419 -16.57 12.12 -6.53
N CYS A 420 -16.15 13.36 -6.79
CA CYS A 420 -14.72 13.67 -6.98
C CYS A 420 -13.93 13.43 -5.68
N VAL A 421 -14.52 13.72 -4.53
CA VAL A 421 -13.95 13.34 -3.23
C VAL A 421 -15.02 12.67 -2.40
N PHE A 422 -14.76 11.46 -1.93
CA PHE A 422 -15.62 10.71 -1.02
C PHE A 422 -14.88 10.50 0.30
N LEU A 423 -15.35 11.11 1.38
CA LEU A 423 -14.80 10.95 2.73
C LEU A 423 -15.82 10.23 3.60
N ALA A 424 -15.44 9.11 4.20
CA ALA A 424 -16.29 8.35 5.10
C ALA A 424 -15.64 8.15 6.46
N TRP A 425 -16.36 8.47 7.54
CA TRP A 425 -15.89 8.36 8.93
C TRP A 425 -14.57 9.11 9.19
N THR A 426 -14.36 10.25 8.53
CA THR A 426 -13.14 11.05 8.69
C THR A 426 -13.30 12.15 9.74
N THR A 427 -12.21 12.57 10.39
CA THR A 427 -12.22 13.71 11.32
C THR A 427 -11.16 14.73 10.92
N GLY A 428 -11.52 16.01 10.84
CA GLY A 428 -10.57 17.11 10.62
C GLY A 428 -10.07 17.25 9.18
N ALA A 429 -10.82 16.74 8.20
CA ALA A 429 -10.42 16.79 6.79
C ALA A 429 -10.30 18.23 6.26
N LYS A 430 -9.20 18.56 5.59
CA LYS A 430 -9.00 19.86 4.91
C LYS A 430 -8.94 19.65 3.41
N ILE A 431 -9.79 20.32 2.65
CA ILE A 431 -9.78 20.31 1.19
C ILE A 431 -9.58 21.75 0.72
N SER A 432 -8.55 21.99 -0.08
CA SER A 432 -8.25 23.27 -0.72
C SER A 432 -8.01 23.09 -2.22
N ASN A 433 -8.32 24.10 -3.05
CA ASN A 433 -7.97 24.09 -4.47
C ASN A 433 -8.44 22.83 -5.23
N LEU A 434 -9.63 22.31 -4.90
CA LEU A 434 -10.25 21.19 -5.63
C LEU A 434 -10.97 21.74 -6.87
N THR A 435 -10.55 21.32 -8.05
CA THR A 435 -11.30 21.45 -9.30
C THR A 435 -11.97 20.12 -9.60
N CYS A 436 -13.30 20.12 -9.69
CA CYS A 436 -14.09 18.95 -10.05
C CYS A 436 -14.98 19.27 -11.24
N ASN A 437 -14.65 18.68 -12.39
CA ASN A 437 -15.38 18.86 -13.64
C ASN A 437 -16.36 17.71 -13.83
N GLY A 438 -17.67 17.99 -13.77
CA GLY A 438 -18.69 16.97 -14.02
C GLY A 438 -18.92 16.73 -15.51
N VAL A 439 -19.05 15.46 -15.92
CA VAL A 439 -19.83 15.10 -17.11
C VAL A 439 -21.30 15.17 -16.72
N ALA A 440 -22.15 15.81 -17.53
CA ALA A 440 -23.56 16.07 -17.26
C ALA A 440 -24.43 14.80 -17.25
N ALA A 441 -24.15 13.86 -16.35
CA ALA A 441 -24.93 12.67 -16.06
C ALA A 441 -25.59 12.79 -14.68
N SER A 442 -26.75 12.17 -14.54
CA SER A 442 -27.81 12.46 -13.58
C SER A 442 -27.54 12.20 -12.08
N VAL A 443 -26.28 12.01 -11.63
CA VAL A 443 -25.96 11.73 -10.21
C VAL A 443 -24.61 12.25 -9.66
N SER A 444 -23.82 13.01 -10.43
CA SER A 444 -22.46 13.43 -10.03
C SER A 444 -22.40 14.44 -8.88
N ARG A 445 -21.55 14.17 -7.87
CA ARG A 445 -21.27 15.02 -6.70
C ARG A 445 -19.82 15.52 -6.73
N GLY A 446 -19.58 16.70 -6.17
CA GLY A 446 -18.22 17.22 -5.97
C GLY A 446 -17.52 16.52 -4.80
N VAL A 447 -17.92 16.87 -3.59
CA VAL A 447 -17.45 16.26 -2.35
C VAL A 447 -18.63 15.55 -1.68
N SER A 448 -18.44 14.30 -1.26
CA SER A 448 -19.39 13.53 -0.48
C SER A 448 -18.78 13.22 0.89
N LEU A 449 -19.37 13.78 1.94
CA LEU A 449 -18.99 13.54 3.33
C LEU A 449 -19.99 12.55 3.94
N TYR A 450 -19.52 11.39 4.36
CA TYR A 450 -20.29 10.37 5.05
C TYR A 450 -19.77 10.23 6.48
N ASN A 451 -20.60 10.49 7.49
CA ASN A 451 -20.20 10.43 8.91
C ASN A 451 -18.86 11.12 9.24
N SER A 452 -18.56 12.23 8.59
CA SER A 452 -17.29 12.94 8.77
C SER A 452 -17.46 14.18 9.65
N LEU A 453 -16.49 14.44 10.53
CA LEU A 453 -16.51 15.53 11.50
C LEU A 453 -15.45 16.58 11.17
N ASN A 454 -15.77 17.86 11.36
CA ASN A 454 -14.84 18.99 11.23
C ASN A 454 -14.11 19.06 9.86
N ALA A 455 -14.81 18.78 8.77
CA ALA A 455 -14.26 18.96 7.43
C ALA A 455 -14.31 20.44 7.01
N SER A 456 -13.23 20.97 6.42
CA SER A 456 -13.17 22.31 5.81
C SER A 456 -12.90 22.23 4.32
N ILE A 457 -13.67 22.95 3.50
CA ILE A 457 -13.51 22.99 2.04
C ILE A 457 -13.33 24.45 1.61
N THR A 458 -12.19 24.76 1.01
CA THR A 458 -11.75 26.11 0.65
C THR A 458 -11.29 26.17 -0.81
N GLU A 459 -11.43 27.33 -1.46
CA GLU A 459 -10.88 27.60 -2.80
C GLU A 459 -11.20 26.53 -3.86
N SER A 460 -12.38 25.90 -3.77
CA SER A 460 -12.77 24.78 -4.62
C SER A 460 -13.74 25.21 -5.72
N HIS A 461 -13.50 24.69 -6.92
CA HIS A 461 -14.25 24.95 -8.14
C HIS A 461 -15.02 23.70 -8.57
N PHE A 462 -16.35 23.83 -8.64
CA PHE A 462 -17.25 22.78 -9.07
C PHE A 462 -18.00 23.24 -10.31
N SER A 463 -17.80 22.59 -11.45
CA SER A 463 -18.55 22.88 -12.67
C SER A 463 -19.37 21.66 -13.09
N SER A 464 -20.59 21.91 -13.59
CA SER A 464 -21.47 20.88 -14.20
C SER A 464 -21.82 19.68 -13.29
N LEU A 465 -21.86 19.89 -11.98
CA LEU A 465 -22.28 18.89 -10.98
C LEU A 465 -23.71 19.14 -10.50
N LEU A 466 -24.42 18.09 -10.11
CA LEU A 466 -25.75 18.21 -9.50
C LEU A 466 -25.69 18.73 -8.06
N SER A 467 -24.61 18.41 -7.34
CA SER A 467 -24.33 18.96 -6.02
C SER A 467 -22.81 19.13 -5.82
N ALA A 468 -22.37 20.31 -5.37
CA ALA A 468 -20.95 20.53 -5.03
C ALA A 468 -20.55 19.77 -3.78
N VAL A 469 -21.42 19.76 -2.75
CA VAL A 469 -21.19 19.08 -1.49
C VAL A 469 -22.43 18.30 -1.11
N SER A 470 -22.28 17.02 -0.82
CA SER A 470 -23.32 16.17 -0.24
C SER A 470 -22.85 15.67 1.12
N ILE A 471 -23.64 15.96 2.14
CA ILE A 471 -23.40 15.47 3.50
C ILE A 471 -24.47 14.41 3.77
N LYS A 472 -24.02 13.18 4.04
CA LYS A 472 -24.90 12.09 4.46
C LYS A 472 -24.47 11.61 5.84
N ALA A 473 -25.34 11.78 6.81
CA ALA A 473 -25.25 11.01 8.05
C ALA A 473 -25.74 9.58 7.74
N ASP A 474 -25.12 8.58 8.35
CA ASP A 474 -25.69 7.24 8.32
C ASP A 474 -26.99 7.23 9.11
N ASP A 475 -28.08 6.85 8.44
CA ASP A 475 -29.39 6.66 9.06
C ASP A 475 -29.43 5.37 9.89
N ARG A 476 -28.38 4.53 9.83
CA ARG A 476 -28.10 3.54 10.88
C ARG A 476 -27.81 4.33 12.15
N GLY A 477 -28.79 4.37 13.04
CA GLY A 477 -28.75 5.18 14.26
C GLY A 477 -27.40 5.13 14.97
N PRO A 478 -26.94 6.24 15.57
CA PRO A 478 -25.56 6.45 16.03
C PRO A 478 -25.06 5.55 17.19
N GLY A 479 -25.67 4.40 17.45
CA GLY A 479 -25.07 3.32 18.24
C GLY A 479 -24.85 2.09 17.36
N GLY A 480 -23.60 1.61 17.27
CA GLY A 480 -23.30 0.37 16.57
C GLY A 480 -24.16 -0.78 17.11
N MET A 481 -24.70 -1.61 16.23
CA MET A 481 -25.36 -2.87 16.61
C MET A 481 -24.31 -3.76 17.33
N PRO A 482 -24.59 -4.28 18.53
CA PRO A 482 -23.68 -5.21 19.18
C PRO A 482 -23.69 -6.56 18.46
N HIS A 483 -22.50 -7.11 18.26
CA HIS A 483 -22.27 -8.45 17.74
C HIS A 483 -21.78 -9.35 18.89
N ALA A 484 -22.40 -10.52 19.03
CA ALA A 484 -22.03 -11.50 20.04
C ALA A 484 -21.05 -12.55 19.48
N ALA A 485 -19.97 -12.81 20.20
CA ALA A 485 -19.14 -13.99 20.05
C ALA A 485 -19.24 -14.85 21.32
N MET A 486 -19.46 -16.15 21.16
CA MET A 486 -19.49 -17.08 22.28
C MET A 486 -18.07 -17.47 22.68
N ILE A 487 -17.66 -17.12 23.90
CA ILE A 487 -16.35 -17.48 24.44
C ILE A 487 -16.58 -18.22 25.77
N PRO A 488 -16.13 -19.47 25.91
CA PRO A 488 -16.10 -20.13 27.22
C PRO A 488 -15.18 -19.34 28.17
N SER A 489 -15.66 -19.01 29.36
CA SER A 489 -14.87 -18.33 30.39
C SER A 489 -15.01 -19.07 31.71
N ILE A 490 -13.89 -19.28 32.40
CA ILE A 490 -13.87 -19.89 33.74
C ILE A 490 -14.69 -19.10 34.77
N ASN A 491 -15.00 -17.84 34.47
CA ASN A 491 -15.81 -16.95 35.31
C ASN A 491 -17.23 -16.73 34.78
N GLY A 492 -17.63 -17.38 33.68
CA GLY A 492 -18.93 -17.17 33.04
C GLY A 492 -20.06 -17.97 33.69
N SER A 493 -21.09 -17.31 34.23
CA SER A 493 -22.22 -17.96 34.88
C SER A 493 -23.51 -17.91 34.04
N LEU A 494 -23.43 -17.62 32.74
CA LEU A 494 -24.64 -17.54 31.91
C LEU A 494 -25.30 -18.92 31.75
N PRO A 495 -26.62 -19.04 31.93
CA PRO A 495 -27.35 -20.26 31.61
C PRO A 495 -27.10 -20.72 30.17
N ALA A 496 -26.98 -22.03 29.99
CA ALA A 496 -26.85 -22.67 28.68
C ALA A 496 -28.12 -22.50 27.83
N ASN A 497 -27.98 -22.57 26.51
CA ASN A 497 -29.09 -22.53 25.54
C ASN A 497 -30.01 -21.31 25.72
N THR A 498 -29.45 -20.20 26.18
CA THR A 498 -30.19 -18.98 26.46
C THR A 498 -29.76 -17.89 25.49
N THR A 499 -30.73 -17.31 24.79
CA THR A 499 -30.52 -16.14 23.91
C THR A 499 -30.62 -14.87 24.74
N TYR A 500 -29.60 -14.03 24.64
CA TYR A 500 -29.56 -12.68 25.16
C TYR A 500 -29.70 -11.69 24.02
N TYR A 501 -30.50 -10.66 24.25
CA TYR A 501 -30.65 -9.50 23.39
C TYR A 501 -29.90 -8.35 24.05
N ALA A 502 -29.18 -7.57 23.24
CA ALA A 502 -28.38 -6.47 23.75
C ALA A 502 -28.49 -5.22 22.89
N ARG A 503 -28.44 -4.06 23.54
CA ARG A 503 -28.28 -2.76 22.90
C ARG A 503 -27.15 -1.98 23.53
N VAL A 504 -26.44 -1.22 22.70
CA VAL A 504 -25.37 -0.35 23.16
C VAL A 504 -25.88 1.07 23.23
N VAL A 505 -25.74 1.69 24.39
CA VAL A 505 -25.92 3.13 24.57
C VAL A 505 -24.56 3.78 24.74
N ALA A 506 -24.14 4.58 23.76
CA ALA A 506 -22.90 5.34 23.84
C ALA A 506 -23.13 6.66 24.59
N LEU A 507 -22.37 6.90 25.66
CA LEU A 507 -22.48 8.08 26.51
C LEU A 507 -21.50 9.15 26.05
N CYS A 508 -22.00 10.17 25.34
CA CYS A 508 -21.21 11.32 24.91
C CYS A 508 -21.46 12.54 25.82
N PRO A 509 -20.51 13.49 25.93
CA PRO A 509 -20.74 14.74 26.68
C PRO A 509 -21.95 15.55 26.18
N SER A 510 -22.32 15.39 24.92
CA SER A 510 -23.46 16.05 24.26
C SER A 510 -24.79 15.29 24.35
N GLY A 511 -24.83 14.11 24.99
CA GLY A 511 -25.99 13.23 25.05
C GLY A 511 -25.67 11.76 24.75
N SER A 512 -26.65 10.87 24.92
CA SER A 512 -26.45 9.42 24.79
C SER A 512 -27.06 8.86 23.51
N THR A 513 -26.34 8.10 22.69
CA THR A 513 -26.90 7.50 21.47
C THR A 513 -27.29 6.04 21.71
N VAL A 514 -28.45 5.62 21.22
CA VAL A 514 -28.96 4.24 21.35
C VAL A 514 -28.73 3.48 20.04
N GLY A 515 -28.05 2.35 20.12
CA GLY A 515 -27.80 1.47 18.99
C GLY A 515 -28.91 0.47 18.70
N ALA A 516 -28.81 -0.17 17.53
CA ALA A 516 -29.70 -1.26 17.18
C ALA A 516 -29.51 -2.48 18.10
N GLU A 517 -30.52 -3.33 18.19
CA GLU A 517 -30.50 -4.55 18.98
C GLU A 517 -29.70 -5.65 18.30
N GLY A 518 -28.76 -6.24 19.02
CA GLY A 518 -28.07 -7.47 18.68
C GLY A 518 -28.53 -8.63 19.57
N HIS A 519 -28.11 -9.85 19.24
CA HIS A 519 -28.38 -11.03 20.07
C HIS A 519 -27.21 -12.03 20.08
N GLY A 520 -27.16 -12.87 21.11
CA GLY A 520 -26.20 -13.95 21.26
C GLY A 520 -26.79 -15.12 22.05
N THR A 521 -26.54 -16.35 21.62
CA THR A 521 -27.07 -17.57 22.26
C THR A 521 -25.95 -18.39 22.86
N THR A 522 -26.07 -18.73 24.14
CA THR A 522 -25.12 -19.61 24.81
C THR A 522 -25.28 -21.06 24.34
N SER A 523 -24.21 -21.73 23.94
CA SER A 523 -24.29 -23.02 23.23
C SER A 523 -23.85 -24.25 24.03
N LYS A 524 -23.26 -24.09 25.23
CA LYS A 524 -22.65 -25.20 25.98
C LYS A 524 -23.41 -25.51 27.28
N ALA A 525 -23.67 -26.80 27.52
CA ALA A 525 -24.12 -27.29 28.83
C ALA A 525 -22.99 -27.09 29.88
N GLY A 526 -23.25 -26.30 30.91
CA GLY A 526 -22.29 -26.02 32.01
C GLY A 526 -22.35 -24.56 32.52
N ASN A 527 -21.74 -24.29 33.68
CA ASN A 527 -21.71 -22.98 34.36
C ASN A 527 -20.44 -22.17 34.03
N THR A 528 -19.99 -22.19 32.78
CA THR A 528 -18.78 -21.45 32.30
C THR A 528 -19.07 -20.63 31.03
N ASN A 529 -20.34 -20.30 30.77
CA ASN A 529 -20.73 -19.58 29.57
C ASN A 529 -20.57 -18.07 29.77
N SER A 530 -19.98 -17.41 28.77
CA SER A 530 -19.99 -15.96 28.62
C SER A 530 -20.25 -15.57 27.17
N ILE A 531 -20.71 -14.34 26.97
CA ILE A 531 -20.85 -13.72 25.65
C ILE A 531 -19.85 -12.56 25.59
N ASP A 532 -18.97 -12.57 24.61
CA ASP A 532 -18.14 -11.41 24.29
C ASP A 532 -18.88 -10.54 23.28
N TRP A 533 -19.26 -9.35 23.73
CA TRP A 533 -19.95 -8.37 22.91
C TRP A 533 -18.95 -7.41 22.31
N ALA A 534 -19.03 -7.18 21.01
CA ALA A 534 -18.26 -6.14 20.31
C ALA A 534 -19.19 -5.25 19.50
N TRP A 535 -18.88 -3.97 19.40
CA TRP A 535 -19.64 -3.02 18.59
C TRP A 535 -18.73 -1.99 17.92
N ALA A 536 -19.25 -1.30 16.91
CA ALA A 536 -18.54 -0.21 16.27
C ALA A 536 -18.35 0.96 17.27
N PRO A 537 -17.13 1.48 17.45
CA PRO A 537 -16.89 2.59 18.37
C PRO A 537 -17.64 3.85 17.94
N VAL A 538 -18.21 4.57 18.89
CA VAL A 538 -18.87 5.86 18.69
C VAL A 538 -17.88 6.96 19.06
N ALA A 539 -17.50 7.80 18.09
CA ALA A 539 -16.38 8.73 18.22
C ALA A 539 -16.50 9.72 19.40
N CYS A 540 -17.71 10.09 19.82
CA CYS A 540 -17.92 10.99 20.95
C CYS A 540 -18.04 10.30 22.32
N ALA A 541 -18.07 8.96 22.35
CA ALA A 541 -18.40 8.22 23.56
C ALA A 541 -17.22 8.23 24.54
N THR A 542 -17.50 8.67 25.76
CA THR A 542 -16.57 8.58 26.90
C THR A 542 -16.71 7.25 27.64
N SER A 543 -17.87 6.61 27.49
CA SER A 543 -18.20 5.29 28.01
C SER A 543 -19.43 4.74 27.28
N TYR A 544 -19.74 3.46 27.53
CA TYR A 544 -20.88 2.75 26.96
C TYR A 544 -21.69 2.08 28.07
N GLN A 545 -22.98 1.92 27.82
CA GLN A 545 -23.86 1.02 28.56
C GLN A 545 -24.31 -0.09 27.63
N LEU A 546 -23.96 -1.34 27.95
CA LEU A 546 -24.48 -2.52 27.28
C LEU A 546 -25.74 -2.97 28.03
N TRP A 547 -26.89 -2.65 27.46
CA TRP A 547 -28.20 -3.09 27.95
C TRP A 547 -28.44 -4.51 27.51
N VAL A 548 -28.82 -5.41 28.41
CA VAL A 548 -29.09 -6.83 28.11
C VAL A 548 -30.44 -7.30 28.65
N GLY A 549 -31.05 -8.25 27.95
CA GLY A 549 -32.32 -8.90 28.31
C GLY A 549 -32.47 -10.28 27.64
N ARG A 550 -33.52 -11.03 28.01
CA ARG A 550 -33.81 -12.38 27.45
C ARG A 550 -34.87 -12.39 26.35
N THR A 551 -35.52 -11.25 26.14
CA THR A 551 -36.55 -11.08 25.11
C THR A 551 -36.18 -9.89 24.24
N PRO A 552 -36.54 -9.89 22.93
CA PRO A 552 -36.37 -8.73 22.08
C PRO A 552 -37.04 -7.49 22.71
N GLY A 553 -36.34 -6.36 22.75
CA GLY A 553 -36.80 -5.12 23.41
C GLY A 553 -36.97 -5.19 24.93
N GLY A 554 -36.52 -6.28 25.58
CA GLY A 554 -36.65 -6.53 27.00
C GLY A 554 -35.39 -6.23 27.82
N GLU A 555 -34.47 -5.43 27.30
CA GLU A 555 -33.21 -5.13 27.97
C GLU A 555 -33.43 -4.14 29.13
N ASN A 556 -33.49 -4.69 30.34
CA ASN A 556 -33.86 -3.99 31.57
C ASN A 556 -32.72 -3.89 32.59
N SER A 557 -31.51 -4.30 32.20
CA SER A 557 -30.30 -4.14 33.00
C SER A 557 -29.14 -3.77 32.08
N TYR A 558 -28.14 -3.05 32.61
CA TYR A 558 -26.98 -2.66 31.83
C TYR A 558 -25.66 -2.90 32.56
N PHE A 559 -24.61 -3.10 31.76
CA PHE A 559 -23.22 -3.06 32.21
C PHE A 559 -22.54 -1.80 31.67
N THR A 560 -21.61 -1.24 32.43
CA THR A 560 -20.78 -0.12 31.95
C THR A 560 -19.50 -0.67 31.32
N ALA A 561 -19.15 -0.15 30.15
CA ALA A 561 -17.90 -0.46 29.47
C ALA A 561 -17.18 0.86 29.10
N THR A 562 -15.87 0.93 29.29
CA THR A 562 -15.04 2.04 28.81
C THR A 562 -14.54 1.80 27.39
N ASN A 563 -14.52 0.55 26.94
CA ASN A 563 -14.11 0.13 25.60
C ASN A 563 -15.33 -0.28 24.76
N HIS A 564 -15.12 -0.51 23.46
CA HIS A 564 -16.15 -0.96 22.51
C HIS A 564 -16.32 -2.49 22.47
N THR A 565 -15.91 -3.15 23.55
CA THR A 565 -16.07 -4.58 23.80
C THR A 565 -16.47 -4.82 25.26
N PHE A 566 -17.21 -5.89 25.52
CA PHE A 566 -17.61 -6.29 26.87
C PHE A 566 -17.86 -7.80 26.97
N MET A 567 -17.12 -8.46 27.86
CA MET A 567 -17.34 -9.87 28.18
C MET A 567 -18.43 -10.00 29.26
N GLN A 568 -19.64 -10.34 28.84
CA GLN A 568 -20.76 -10.66 29.73
C GLN A 568 -20.55 -12.03 30.37
N THR A 569 -20.22 -12.04 31.65
CA THR A 569 -20.08 -13.26 32.45
C THR A 569 -21.29 -13.54 33.33
N VAL A 570 -22.14 -12.54 33.62
CA VAL A 570 -23.31 -12.69 34.49
C VAL A 570 -24.59 -12.26 33.76
N GLU A 571 -25.73 -12.79 34.22
CA GLU A 571 -27.01 -12.66 33.54
C GLU A 571 -27.51 -11.21 33.48
N SER A 572 -27.36 -10.46 34.57
CA SER A 572 -27.89 -9.11 34.71
C SER A 572 -26.85 -8.15 35.27
N GLY A 573 -26.89 -6.93 34.76
CA GLY A 573 -26.10 -5.81 35.25
C GLY A 573 -26.88 -4.96 36.25
N LYS A 574 -26.62 -3.66 36.26
CA LYS A 574 -27.38 -2.70 37.06
C LYS A 574 -28.81 -2.58 36.48
N PRO A 575 -29.88 -2.73 37.28
CA PRO A 575 -31.24 -2.57 36.79
C PRO A 575 -31.51 -1.14 36.33
N GLY A 576 -32.32 -0.98 35.29
CA GLY A 576 -32.71 0.32 34.77
C GLY A 576 -33.77 0.23 33.67
N ALA A 577 -34.28 1.39 33.24
CA ALA A 577 -35.06 1.49 32.02
C ALA A 577 -34.16 1.98 30.89
N MET A 578 -34.20 1.28 29.75
CA MET A 578 -33.41 1.68 28.60
C MET A 578 -33.78 3.12 28.16
N PRO A 579 -32.80 3.98 27.89
CA PRO A 579 -33.07 5.29 27.28
C PRO A 579 -33.86 5.11 25.98
N THR A 580 -35.06 5.69 25.92
CA THR A 580 -35.96 5.58 24.75
C THR A 580 -35.69 6.62 23.68
N SER A 581 -34.84 7.61 23.96
CA SER A 581 -34.49 8.68 23.03
C SER A 581 -32.98 8.74 22.81
N SER A 582 -32.55 8.53 21.57
CA SER A 582 -31.31 9.14 21.08
C SER A 582 -31.56 10.66 20.99
N PRO A 583 -30.63 11.55 21.41
CA PRO A 583 -30.74 12.95 21.07
C PRO A 583 -30.83 13.06 19.55
N THR A 584 -31.83 13.79 19.08
CA THR A 584 -31.97 14.13 17.67
C THR A 584 -30.75 14.92 17.24
N SER A 585 -29.94 14.28 16.38
CA SER A 585 -28.70 14.77 15.78
C SER A 585 -27.49 14.89 16.70
N THR A 586 -26.45 14.10 16.40
CA THR A 586 -25.08 14.56 16.59
C THR A 586 -24.91 15.76 15.66
N ALA A 587 -24.61 16.94 16.20
CA ALA A 587 -24.24 18.08 15.37
C ALA A 587 -23.04 17.64 14.50
N ILE A 588 -23.25 17.55 13.19
CA ILE A 588 -22.12 17.48 12.25
C ILE A 588 -21.39 18.80 12.46
N GLY A 589 -20.16 18.75 12.95
CA GLY A 589 -19.36 19.95 13.23
C GLY A 589 -19.35 20.91 12.03
N ASN A 590 -19.14 22.20 12.29
CA ASN A 590 -19.22 23.25 11.28
C ASN A 590 -18.43 22.89 10.01
N VAL A 591 -19.14 22.75 8.87
CA VAL A 591 -18.50 22.70 7.55
C VAL A 591 -18.30 24.14 7.09
N ASN A 592 -17.08 24.65 7.24
CA ASN A 592 -16.73 25.97 6.72
C ASN A 592 -16.53 25.90 5.20
N LEU A 593 -17.39 26.62 4.47
CA LEU A 593 -17.29 26.83 3.03
C LEU A 593 -16.89 28.29 2.78
N SER A 594 -15.60 28.61 2.80
CA SER A 594 -15.13 29.96 2.46
C SER A 594 -14.63 30.02 1.00
N THR A 595 -14.96 31.11 0.31
CA THR A 595 -14.43 31.54 -1.02
C THR A 595 -14.64 30.62 -2.25
N ASN A 596 -15.56 29.66 -2.21
CA ASN A 596 -15.82 28.76 -3.35
C ASN A 596 -16.63 29.46 -4.48
N ARG A 597 -16.17 29.37 -5.73
CA ARG A 597 -16.97 29.74 -6.91
C ARG A 597 -17.90 28.59 -7.27
N VAL A 598 -19.17 28.75 -6.92
CA VAL A 598 -20.20 27.72 -7.10
C VAL A 598 -21.23 28.21 -8.12
N ASN A 599 -21.15 27.75 -9.37
CA ASN A 599 -22.16 28.08 -10.39
C ASN A 599 -23.32 27.08 -10.32
N GLY A 600 -24.50 27.52 -9.83
CA GLY A 600 -25.77 26.81 -10.00
C GLY A 600 -26.05 25.62 -9.06
N VAL A 601 -25.45 25.57 -7.87
CA VAL A 601 -25.54 24.39 -6.99
C VAL A 601 -26.68 24.47 -5.99
N LYS A 602 -27.46 23.39 -5.91
CA LYS A 602 -28.28 23.06 -4.74
C LYS A 602 -27.40 22.38 -3.70
N SER A 603 -27.28 22.99 -2.52
CA SER A 603 -26.87 22.26 -1.32
C SER A 603 -28.01 21.32 -0.93
N MET A 604 -27.96 20.07 -1.40
CA MET A 604 -28.91 19.05 -0.97
C MET A 604 -28.46 18.49 0.38
N VAL A 605 -28.95 19.09 1.46
CA VAL A 605 -29.08 18.39 2.73
C VAL A 605 -30.22 17.39 2.54
N SER A 606 -29.97 16.09 2.77
CA SER A 606 -30.99 15.05 2.61
C SER A 606 -32.28 15.43 3.34
N SER A 607 -33.45 15.21 2.70
CA SER A 607 -34.76 15.46 3.31
C SER A 607 -34.99 14.65 4.59
N ASP A 608 -34.27 13.55 4.78
CA ASP A 608 -34.34 12.72 5.97
C ASP A 608 -33.67 13.40 7.18
N TYR A 609 -32.70 14.28 6.93
CA TYR A 609 -32.09 15.13 7.95
C TYR A 609 -32.99 16.30 8.35
N ALA A 610 -33.65 16.94 7.38
CA ALA A 610 -34.48 18.12 7.61
C ALA A 610 -35.71 17.83 8.50
N ARG A 611 -36.21 16.60 8.52
CA ARG A 611 -37.35 16.22 9.39
C ARG A 611 -36.97 15.99 10.87
N GLY A 612 -35.69 15.80 11.18
CA GLY A 612 -35.21 15.58 12.55
C GLY A 612 -34.69 16.83 13.27
N ALA A 613 -34.53 17.95 12.56
CA ALA A 613 -33.85 19.16 13.05
C ALA A 613 -34.79 20.25 13.61
N VAL A 614 -35.98 19.90 14.10
CA VAL A 614 -36.87 20.85 14.77
C VAL A 614 -36.43 20.99 16.24
N GLY A 615 -35.35 21.72 16.52
CA GLY A 615 -35.02 22.13 17.89
C GLY A 615 -33.56 22.34 18.31
N GLY A 616 -32.55 22.17 17.45
CA GLY A 616 -31.13 22.33 17.84
C GLY A 616 -30.26 22.88 16.71
N SER A 617 -29.28 23.72 17.09
CA SER A 617 -28.32 24.47 16.27
C SER A 617 -28.17 24.01 14.81
N GLY A 618 -28.68 24.83 13.88
CA GLY A 618 -28.63 24.55 12.45
C GLY A 618 -27.19 24.47 11.89
N ILE A 619 -27.06 23.81 10.74
CA ILE A 619 -25.85 23.84 9.93
C ILE A 619 -25.56 25.30 9.55
N ALA A 620 -24.53 25.90 10.13
CA ALA A 620 -24.08 27.24 9.75
C ALA A 620 -23.29 27.17 8.43
N VAL A 621 -23.99 27.14 7.30
CA VAL A 621 -23.36 27.38 5.99
C VAL A 621 -23.03 28.87 5.90
N ARG A 622 -21.86 29.30 6.38
CA ARG A 622 -21.37 30.67 6.12
C ARG A 622 -20.84 30.77 4.70
N ASN A 623 -21.74 30.99 3.75
CA ASN A 623 -21.34 31.28 2.38
C ASN A 623 -20.97 32.77 2.27
N THR A 624 -19.70 33.07 2.02
CA THR A 624 -19.30 34.45 1.66
C THR A 624 -19.38 34.54 0.13
N VAL A 625 -20.59 34.73 -0.40
CA VAL A 625 -20.78 34.90 -1.84
C VAL A 625 -20.34 36.31 -2.22
N ASN A 626 -19.38 36.43 -3.14
CA ASN A 626 -19.16 37.69 -3.84
C ASN A 626 -20.27 37.80 -4.89
N GLU A 627 -21.34 38.55 -4.58
CA GLU A 627 -22.47 38.78 -5.48
C GLU A 627 -22.00 39.52 -6.73
N GLN A 628 -21.86 38.80 -7.86
CA GLN A 628 -21.76 39.44 -9.18
C GLN A 628 -22.72 38.88 -10.24
N THR A 629 -23.54 37.87 -9.95
CA THR A 629 -24.60 37.44 -10.88
C THR A 629 -25.85 36.97 -10.14
N GLY A 630 -27.01 37.57 -10.45
CA GLY A 630 -28.27 37.46 -9.72
C GLY A 630 -28.92 36.06 -9.72
N SER A 631 -28.41 35.15 -8.88
CA SER A 631 -29.10 33.91 -8.52
C SER A 631 -29.75 34.05 -7.14
N ARG A 632 -31.09 34.12 -7.11
CA ARG A 632 -31.88 34.09 -5.88
C ARG A 632 -31.73 32.73 -5.20
N ILE A 633 -31.31 32.74 -3.93
CA ILE A 633 -31.52 31.62 -3.00
C ILE A 633 -33.03 31.47 -2.85
N ALA A 634 -33.58 30.29 -3.16
CA ALA A 634 -34.99 30.02 -2.88
C ALA A 634 -35.14 29.85 -1.36
N ASP A 635 -35.87 30.76 -0.73
CA ASP A 635 -36.26 30.66 0.67
C ASP A 635 -36.95 29.30 0.92
N VAL A 636 -36.52 28.63 1.99
CA VAL A 636 -37.16 27.42 2.50
C VAL A 636 -38.56 27.82 2.98
N PRO A 637 -39.66 27.19 2.51
CA PRO A 637 -41.00 27.54 2.98
C PRO A 637 -41.12 27.22 4.47
N ASP A 638 -41.42 28.25 5.26
CA ASP A 638 -41.68 28.13 6.68
C ASP A 638 -43.01 27.38 6.89
N TYR A 639 -42.94 26.11 7.30
CA TYR A 639 -44.10 25.26 7.54
C TYR A 639 -44.54 25.36 9.01
N THR A 640 -44.83 26.56 9.50
CA THR A 640 -45.54 26.71 10.78
C THR A 640 -47.03 26.42 10.57
N ARG A 641 -47.47 25.25 11.07
CA ARG A 641 -48.89 24.88 11.17
C ARG A 641 -49.68 25.95 11.92
N SER A 642 -50.66 26.54 11.26
CA SER A 642 -51.78 27.24 11.91
C SER A 642 -52.59 26.25 12.76
N ALA A 643 -52.71 26.53 14.06
CA ALA A 643 -53.65 25.85 14.93
C ALA A 643 -55.11 26.13 14.49
N PRO A 644 -56.05 25.17 14.62
CA PRO A 644 -57.45 25.42 14.32
C PRO A 644 -58.05 26.32 15.41
N ARG A 645 -58.70 27.42 15.01
CA ARG A 645 -59.57 28.21 15.90
C ARG A 645 -60.81 27.38 16.22
N GLN A 646 -61.15 27.28 17.51
CA GLN A 646 -62.53 27.14 17.96
C GLN A 646 -63.19 28.51 17.97
#